data_AF-A0A9P8WCD8-F1
#
_entry.id   AF-A0A9P8WCD8-F1
#
_cell.length_a   1.000
_cell.length_b   1.000
_cell.length_c   1.000
_cell.angle_alpha   90.00
_cell.angle_beta   90.00
_cell.angle_gamma   90.00
#
_symmetry.space_group_name_H-M   'P 1'
#
loop_
_entity.id
_entity.type
_entity.pdbx_description
1 polymer ?
#
loop_
_entity_poly.entity_id
_entity_poly.type
_entity_poly.pdbx_seq_one_letter_code
_entity_poly.pdbx_strand_id
1 'polypeptide(L)'
;MVDKADKKTATAASSSKAVTKAPRQKELYPMPNWKYDLFLYSVGNIVDMFFREVVPRGAWRVPQSGPVLFVAAPHANQFVDALILQRTLRNEANRRVSLLIAQKSVHGFIGWGSRQVGSVPVGRAQDAAKPAKGTVYLPDPINDPTLVRGIGTKFGEGEGEVQGMLFLPAGKNIASASVDIAQILGPEEIRIKRPFKGKLALQQLTGRDDLDENGNFTNKEDKAPAAGYKGTKFKLAPHIDQTKVYEAVFNRLLNNGCIGIFPEGGSHDRTELLPLKAGVAIMALGTLAEDPDCGLKIVPVGMNYFHAHKFRSRAVVEFGAPFEIPRHLVELYRNNQRREAIGQVLDTVYQALNSVTVSAPSYDTLMMIQAARRLYNPTGKKLPLPVVVELNRRLSMGYERYKDDGRVSGLSKSVKEYNARLRYLNLKDHQVQYARMSILKVIFLFVYRSIKLLILFVGTVPGLLLFSPVFVATKIISRQKAKTALAGSTVKIRGRDVMATWKILIAMGFAPMLYHFYSILIVLKVWHDRFWGYAPQWVPLWLVYFTVWPLMVGITFAALRFGEVGMDIFKSLRPLVLCLQPSSGYNIHQLRTRRAELSAEVTEVINTLGPEMFPDFEKARLVPDFFKAEGQPSSPEKHRRRDSDQSSTGFDGETPPLLSRRSTMQSSRALPRNDSFSNIGRVGIFSTRPPSRASRSRSSSSGGGFGSSGFPISGFTTLDSAGGFDEASRKIREAMKNRRRKTEGEEEQDESGDESEEGEYDEARKKNERGNERAPHPGGFAAAMTATSSSHSSPSHPPANSSQRMPVKQKMALSLKSLASSLLGGGSKGPAPPPVAELFPKTDPAVDGDDCLHDCDSCTVHYPRNFKIEYDDVLYGQIKAWSTHLLVGTSKADWVRDVADEKGSVMEAVDKADKPTNGNMKLTASNMPTPNHTSDYSEPTTVLLLPAFTLIHNVHPRNVPQLITEIVSKSPTSTSPLTPFSVPASLPSPDPDNVPALLTADCPHRAVILMCSQGTRDARCGKSAPLLRKELERQLRPLGLYRDLDDERPGGVGIYFISHVGGHKYSANVMVYRRPNAFGLDDEAKEKATNGTNGTTNGHGTNGEKKEGEEGSLGAAQCIWLARVRPEDCENLVKYTVLRGKVVKPESQLRGGFDRGRGVMSW
;
A
#
# COMPACT_ATOMS: atom_id res chain seq x y z
N MET A 1 79.90 5.70 -17.94
CA MET A 1 79.50 7.01 -18.51
C MET A 1 78.36 6.77 -19.48
N VAL A 2 77.33 7.62 -19.45
CA VAL A 2 76.10 7.66 -20.27
C VAL A 2 74.87 7.41 -19.38
N ASP A 3 74.54 8.47 -18.64
CA ASP A 3 73.37 8.60 -17.80
C ASP A 3 72.97 10.09 -17.86
N LYS A 4 72.27 10.48 -18.95
CA LYS A 4 71.58 11.77 -19.18
C LYS A 4 71.23 11.94 -20.68
N ALA A 5 70.18 11.27 -21.14
CA ALA A 5 69.39 11.69 -22.31
C ALA A 5 68.19 10.75 -22.43
N ASP A 6 67.10 11.03 -21.72
CA ASP A 6 65.74 10.56 -22.09
C ASP A 6 64.63 11.13 -21.17
N LYS A 7 64.83 12.37 -20.70
CA LYS A 7 63.80 13.17 -20.00
C LYS A 7 63.54 14.45 -20.80
N LYS A 8 62.96 14.37 -22.00
CA LYS A 8 62.48 15.57 -22.72
C LYS A 8 61.57 15.34 -23.94
N THR A 9 60.67 14.36 -23.93
CA THR A 9 59.69 14.20 -25.05
C THR A 9 58.38 13.56 -24.59
N ALA A 10 57.70 14.15 -23.61
CA ALA A 10 56.30 13.82 -23.27
C ALA A 10 55.58 15.00 -22.61
N THR A 11 55.68 16.19 -23.21
CA THR A 11 54.93 17.39 -22.80
C THR A 11 54.27 18.01 -24.03
N ALA A 12 53.20 17.37 -24.51
CA ALA A 12 52.18 17.97 -25.36
C ALA A 12 50.98 17.00 -25.43
N ALA A 13 49.76 17.54 -25.32
CA ALA A 13 48.46 16.84 -25.40
C ALA A 13 47.92 16.17 -24.12
N SER A 14 47.40 17.00 -23.21
CA SER A 14 46.15 16.73 -22.45
C SER A 14 45.76 17.98 -21.64
N SER A 15 45.42 19.07 -22.33
CA SER A 15 44.70 20.20 -21.73
C SER A 15 43.22 19.84 -21.57
N SER A 16 42.89 18.98 -20.61
CA SER A 16 41.50 18.83 -20.17
C SER A 16 41.15 20.06 -19.33
N LYS A 17 40.22 20.88 -19.83
CA LYS A 17 39.67 22.07 -19.18
C LYS A 17 39.45 21.82 -17.69
N ALA A 18 40.25 22.46 -16.85
CA ALA A 18 39.97 22.59 -15.43
C ALA A 18 38.70 23.42 -15.29
N VAL A 19 37.57 22.77 -15.01
CA VAL A 19 36.37 23.45 -14.52
C VAL A 19 36.75 24.05 -13.18
N THR A 20 36.96 25.36 -13.17
CA THR A 20 37.12 26.17 -11.97
C THR A 20 35.93 25.95 -11.07
N LYS A 21 36.11 25.16 -10.01
CA LYS A 21 35.10 24.95 -8.96
C LYS A 21 34.77 26.30 -8.35
N ALA A 22 33.50 26.71 -8.44
CA ALA A 22 33.01 27.91 -7.77
C ALA A 22 33.42 27.90 -6.28
N PRO A 23 33.70 29.07 -5.67
CA PRO A 23 34.07 29.15 -4.27
C PRO A 23 33.00 28.48 -3.41
N ARG A 24 33.42 27.57 -2.50
CA ARG A 24 32.52 26.88 -1.57
C ARG A 24 31.72 27.91 -0.77
N GLN A 25 30.42 28.02 -1.02
CA GLN A 25 29.53 28.85 -0.21
C GLN A 25 29.65 28.44 1.27
N LYS A 26 29.66 29.44 2.17
CA LYS A 26 29.69 29.17 3.62
C LYS A 26 28.40 28.46 4.02
N GLU A 27 28.54 27.26 4.57
CA GLU A 27 27.41 26.46 5.03
C GLU A 27 26.70 27.16 6.22
N LEU A 28 25.39 27.41 6.09
CA LEU A 28 24.56 28.13 7.09
C LEU A 28 24.56 27.47 8.48
N TYR A 29 24.64 26.14 8.54
CA TYR A 29 24.60 25.36 9.78
C TYR A 29 25.79 24.40 9.82
N PRO A 30 27.03 24.86 10.05
CA PRO A 30 28.21 24.01 9.96
C PRO A 30 28.12 22.84 10.94
N MET A 31 28.59 21.67 10.51
CA MET A 31 28.62 20.44 11.31
C MET A 31 30.07 20.04 11.63
N PRO A 32 30.66 20.52 12.75
CA PRO A 32 32.01 20.13 13.13
C PRO A 32 32.05 18.63 13.49
N ASN A 33 32.85 17.87 12.75
CA ASN A 33 32.92 16.40 12.87
C ASN A 33 33.14 15.90 14.30
N TRP A 34 34.04 16.53 15.06
CA TRP A 34 34.34 16.11 16.43
C TRP A 34 33.20 16.40 17.41
N LYS A 35 32.49 17.54 17.23
CA LYS A 35 31.32 17.88 18.07
C LYS A 35 30.17 16.90 17.81
N TYR A 36 29.94 16.60 16.53
CA TYR A 36 28.96 15.60 16.11
C TYR A 36 29.26 14.24 16.75
N ASP A 37 30.50 13.76 16.59
CA ASP A 37 30.91 12.43 17.06
C ASP A 37 30.88 12.34 18.60
N LEU A 38 31.35 13.37 19.31
CA LEU A 38 31.33 13.41 20.77
C LEU A 38 29.90 13.43 21.32
N PHE A 39 29.03 14.28 20.76
CA PHE A 39 27.63 14.35 21.16
C PHE A 39 26.91 13.02 20.89
N LEU A 40 27.08 12.46 19.69
CA LEU A 40 26.44 11.22 19.28
C LEU A 40 26.94 10.02 20.10
N TYR A 41 28.22 9.99 20.47
CA TYR A 41 28.75 9.01 21.41
C TYR A 41 28.07 9.13 22.78
N SER A 42 27.99 10.35 23.31
CA SER A 42 27.48 10.62 24.67
C SER A 42 25.99 10.29 24.79
N VAL A 43 25.16 10.86 23.91
CA VAL A 43 23.71 10.63 23.93
C VAL A 43 23.36 9.27 23.36
N GLY A 44 24.17 8.74 22.44
CA GLY A 44 24.08 7.36 21.99
C GLY A 44 24.11 6.39 23.16
N ASN A 45 25.11 6.47 24.04
CA ASN A 45 25.23 5.53 25.17
C ASN A 45 23.96 5.51 26.04
N ILE A 46 23.25 6.63 26.16
CA ILE A 46 21.96 6.72 26.85
C ILE A 46 20.86 5.96 26.08
N VAL A 47 20.84 6.06 24.74
CA VAL A 47 19.92 5.28 23.88
C VAL A 47 20.17 3.79 24.00
N ASP A 48 21.42 3.32 24.10
CA ASP A 48 21.74 1.89 24.33
C ASP A 48 21.38 1.42 25.75
N MET A 49 21.28 2.35 26.69
CA MET A 49 20.73 2.04 28.01
C MET A 49 19.20 1.92 27.94
N PHE A 50 18.54 2.77 27.14
CA PHE A 50 17.09 2.75 26.95
C PHE A 50 16.61 1.57 26.09
N PHE A 51 17.24 1.31 24.95
CA PHE A 51 16.93 0.16 24.09
C PHE A 51 17.83 -1.01 24.43
N ARG A 52 17.25 -2.21 24.48
CA ARG A 52 17.99 -3.45 24.66
C ARG A 52 19.00 -3.69 23.55
N GLU A 53 18.54 -3.45 22.34
CA GLU A 53 19.28 -3.74 21.12
C GLU A 53 18.71 -2.89 20.00
N VAL A 54 19.60 -2.29 19.22
CA VAL A 54 19.28 -1.61 17.97
C VAL A 54 20.02 -2.36 16.86
N VAL A 55 19.28 -3.05 16.00
CA VAL A 55 19.88 -3.90 14.96
C VAL A 55 19.81 -3.19 13.61
N PRO A 56 20.96 -2.85 13.00
CA PRO A 56 20.99 -2.40 11.61
C PRO A 56 20.77 -3.57 10.64
N ARG A 57 20.00 -3.31 9.59
CA ARG A 57 19.80 -4.21 8.46
C ARG A 57 19.99 -3.45 7.17
N GLY A 58 20.73 -4.01 6.21
CA GLY A 58 20.96 -3.36 4.93
C GLY A 58 21.95 -2.19 4.96
N ALA A 59 22.64 -1.94 6.08
CA ALA A 59 23.55 -0.79 6.20
C ALA A 59 24.69 -0.79 5.17
N TRP A 60 25.12 -1.96 4.67
CA TRP A 60 26.08 -2.09 3.57
C TRP A 60 25.59 -1.52 2.23
N ARG A 61 24.27 -1.29 2.07
CA ARG A 61 23.68 -0.66 0.89
C ARG A 61 23.84 0.86 0.89
N VAL A 62 24.19 1.44 2.04
CA VAL A 62 24.38 2.89 2.16
C VAL A 62 25.62 3.29 1.35
N PRO A 63 25.49 4.24 0.41
CA PRO A 63 26.64 4.76 -0.33
C PRO A 63 27.70 5.32 0.61
N GLN A 64 28.97 4.92 0.42
CA GLN A 64 30.09 5.33 1.28
C GLN A 64 30.58 6.75 0.97
N SER A 65 30.38 7.22 -0.26
CA SER A 65 30.73 8.56 -0.74
C SER A 65 29.58 9.20 -1.53
N GLY A 66 29.70 10.49 -1.82
CA GLY A 66 28.70 11.25 -2.59
C GLY A 66 27.47 11.68 -1.77
N PRO A 67 26.61 12.54 -2.31
CA PRO A 67 25.45 13.06 -1.60
C PRO A 67 24.35 12.02 -1.39
N VAL A 68 23.81 11.97 -0.18
CA VAL A 68 22.73 11.02 0.17
C VAL A 68 21.60 11.71 0.92
N LEU A 69 20.38 11.50 0.45
CA LEU A 69 19.14 11.87 1.14
C LEU A 69 18.51 10.63 1.76
N PHE A 70 18.59 10.52 3.09
CA PHE A 70 17.93 9.47 3.86
C PHE A 70 16.48 9.85 4.11
N VAL A 71 15.56 8.98 3.73
CA VAL A 71 14.13 9.17 3.97
C VAL A 71 13.68 8.08 4.94
N ALA A 72 13.28 8.47 6.16
CA ALA A 72 13.00 7.52 7.23
C ALA A 72 11.51 7.51 7.62
N ALA A 73 10.94 6.31 7.80
CA ALA A 73 9.56 6.13 8.27
C ALA A 73 9.35 4.70 8.84
N PRO A 74 8.30 4.42 9.63
CA PRO A 74 7.40 5.39 10.27
C PRO A 74 8.08 6.18 11.38
N HIS A 75 7.61 7.41 11.65
CA HIS A 75 8.16 8.26 12.70
C HIS A 75 7.48 8.01 14.06
N ALA A 76 7.82 6.89 14.70
CA ALA A 76 7.18 6.44 15.94
C ALA A 76 7.60 7.24 17.19
N ASN A 77 8.78 7.85 17.24
CA ASN A 77 9.22 8.70 18.36
C ASN A 77 9.77 10.04 17.87
N GLN A 78 9.48 11.11 18.60
CA GLN A 78 9.82 12.47 18.15
C GLN A 78 11.33 12.71 17.94
N PHE A 79 12.18 12.45 18.94
CA PHE A 79 13.63 12.73 18.85
C PHE A 79 14.51 11.49 18.90
N VAL A 80 13.96 10.39 19.42
CA VAL A 80 14.70 9.14 19.59
C VAL A 80 14.98 8.48 18.24
N ASP A 81 14.04 8.57 17.29
CA ASP A 81 14.21 8.03 15.93
C ASP A 81 15.40 8.69 15.21
N ALA A 82 15.49 10.01 15.32
CA ALA A 82 16.57 10.82 14.75
C ALA A 82 17.95 10.38 15.28
N LEU A 83 18.04 10.17 16.60
CA LEU A 83 19.29 9.79 17.26
C LEU A 83 19.71 8.35 16.92
N ILE A 84 18.75 7.42 16.89
CA ILE A 84 18.97 6.04 16.45
C ILE A 84 19.49 6.01 15.02
N LEU A 85 18.87 6.75 14.11
CA LEU A 85 19.28 6.82 12.70
C LEU A 85 20.70 7.38 12.55
N GLN A 86 20.98 8.52 13.19
CA GLN A 86 22.31 9.15 13.19
C GLN A 86 23.39 8.20 13.71
N ARG A 87 23.13 7.55 14.85
CA ARG A 87 24.07 6.61 15.47
C ARG A 87 24.32 5.40 14.58
N THR A 88 23.27 4.82 14.02
CA THR A 88 23.36 3.64 13.17
C THR A 88 24.17 3.94 11.91
N LEU A 89 23.91 5.08 11.26
CA LEU A 89 24.67 5.52 10.08
C LEU A 89 26.13 5.82 10.40
N ARG A 90 26.42 6.38 11.58
CA ARG A 90 27.79 6.66 12.00
C ARG A 90 28.57 5.38 12.27
N ASN A 91 27.96 4.40 12.94
CA ASN A 91 28.64 3.17 13.33
C ASN A 91 28.81 2.19 12.17
N GLU A 92 27.79 2.02 11.32
CA GLU A 92 27.78 0.99 10.29
C GLU A 92 28.26 1.49 8.92
N ALA A 93 27.93 2.73 8.56
CA ALA A 93 28.24 3.30 7.25
C ALA A 93 29.27 4.44 7.33
N ASN A 94 29.77 4.78 8.52
CA ASN A 94 30.70 5.88 8.77
C ASN A 94 30.20 7.25 8.21
N ARG A 95 28.88 7.40 7.97
CA ARG A 95 28.27 8.62 7.41
C ARG A 95 27.75 9.51 8.54
N ARG A 96 27.93 10.83 8.41
CA ARG A 96 27.33 11.82 9.30
C ARG A 96 26.12 12.44 8.61
N VAL A 97 24.97 12.41 9.27
CA VAL A 97 23.70 12.89 8.71
C VAL A 97 23.16 14.08 9.51
N SER A 98 22.83 15.15 8.77
CA SER A 98 22.12 16.33 9.27
C SER A 98 20.62 16.09 9.13
N LEU A 99 19.85 16.30 10.20
CA LEU A 99 18.41 16.09 10.19
C LEU A 99 17.64 17.41 10.14
N LEU A 100 16.45 17.38 9.54
CA LEU A 100 15.52 18.49 9.62
C LEU A 100 14.76 18.46 10.95
N ILE A 101 14.75 19.58 11.69
CA ILE A 101 14.08 19.70 13.00
C ILE A 101 13.04 20.82 12.97
N ALA A 102 11.91 20.66 13.67
CA ALA A 102 10.92 21.73 13.78
C ALA A 102 11.48 22.93 14.56
N GLN A 103 11.31 24.16 14.06
CA GLN A 103 11.83 25.40 14.66
C GLN A 103 11.44 25.55 16.14
N LYS A 104 10.20 25.21 16.51
CA LYS A 104 9.73 25.27 17.91
C LYS A 104 10.50 24.37 18.88
N SER A 105 11.20 23.36 18.36
CA SER A 105 11.98 22.41 19.14
C SER A 105 13.45 22.81 19.27
N VAL A 106 13.86 23.93 18.68
CA VAL A 106 15.25 24.42 18.68
C VAL A 106 15.56 25.26 19.93
N HIS A 107 14.80 25.04 21.01
CA HIS A 107 14.98 25.70 22.31
C HIS A 107 15.38 24.69 23.38
N GLY A 108 15.98 25.18 24.47
CA GLY A 108 16.43 24.35 25.60
C GLY A 108 17.50 23.31 25.21
N PHE A 109 17.50 22.17 25.91
CA PHE A 109 18.46 21.09 25.70
C PHE A 109 18.41 20.49 24.29
N ILE A 110 17.20 20.30 23.76
CA ILE A 110 16.98 19.75 22.41
C ILE A 110 17.54 20.72 21.35
N GLY A 111 17.35 22.02 21.54
CA GLY A 111 17.95 23.06 20.71
C GLY A 111 19.47 23.02 20.73
N TRP A 112 20.08 22.97 21.92
CA TRP A 112 21.53 22.84 22.05
C TRP A 112 22.07 21.57 21.35
N GLY A 113 21.43 20.42 21.56
CA GLY A 113 21.82 19.15 20.93
C GLY A 113 21.68 19.17 19.40
N SER A 114 20.60 19.76 18.88
CA SER A 114 20.37 19.90 17.44
C SER A 114 21.48 20.69 16.73
N ARG A 115 22.06 21.70 17.41
CA ARG A 115 23.19 22.48 16.88
C ARG A 115 24.49 21.66 16.86
N GLN A 116 24.70 20.74 17.81
CA GLN A 116 25.89 19.88 17.82
C GLN A 116 25.90 18.89 16.65
N VAL A 117 24.72 18.44 16.23
CA VAL A 117 24.57 17.51 15.10
C VAL A 117 24.32 18.20 13.74
N GLY A 118 24.42 19.54 13.70
CA GLY A 118 24.25 20.32 12.47
C GLY A 118 22.84 20.29 11.88
N SER A 119 21.81 20.03 12.69
CA SER A 119 20.42 19.95 12.22
C SER A 119 19.94 21.28 11.63
N VAL A 120 19.15 21.19 10.55
CA VAL A 120 18.58 22.35 9.87
C VAL A 120 17.16 22.60 10.43
N PRO A 121 16.91 23.79 10.99
CA PRO A 121 15.63 24.08 11.60
C PRO A 121 14.60 24.52 10.54
N VAL A 122 13.38 23.99 10.63
CA VAL A 122 12.30 24.20 9.67
C VAL A 122 11.13 24.87 10.38
N GLY A 123 10.86 26.12 10.01
CA GLY A 123 9.72 26.89 10.49
C GLY A 123 8.41 26.43 9.84
N ARG A 124 7.34 26.35 10.64
CA ARG A 124 5.97 26.16 10.15
C ARG A 124 5.11 27.31 10.62
N ALA A 125 4.28 27.86 9.74
CA ALA A 125 3.39 28.97 10.10
C ALA A 125 2.50 28.61 11.31
N GLN A 126 2.04 27.37 11.37
CA GLN A 126 1.24 26.82 12.47
C GLN A 126 1.93 26.90 13.84
N ASP A 127 3.26 26.75 13.87
CA ASP A 127 4.05 26.74 15.10
C ASP A 127 4.35 28.17 15.60
N ALA A 128 4.24 29.18 14.73
CA ALA A 128 4.45 30.60 15.05
C ALA A 128 3.13 31.37 15.27
N ALA A 129 1.98 30.67 15.25
CA ALA A 129 0.66 31.30 15.35
C ALA A 129 0.40 31.86 16.77
N LYS A 130 0.17 33.17 16.86
CA LYS A 130 -0.13 33.89 18.11
C LYS A 130 -1.59 34.36 18.13
N PRO A 131 -2.27 34.37 19.29
CA PRO A 131 -3.60 34.99 19.40
C PRO A 131 -3.51 36.47 19.07
N ALA A 132 -4.39 36.94 18.19
CA ALA A 132 -4.48 38.34 17.77
C ALA A 132 -5.49 39.11 18.63
N LYS A 133 -5.39 40.45 18.63
CA LYS A 133 -6.34 41.31 19.33
C LYS A 133 -7.62 41.50 18.49
N GLY A 134 -8.75 41.66 19.18
CA GLY A 134 -10.05 41.84 18.54
C GLY A 134 -10.72 40.54 18.09
N THR A 135 -11.77 40.68 17.30
CA THR A 135 -12.52 39.57 16.70
C THR A 135 -12.66 39.77 15.20
N VAL A 136 -12.85 38.69 14.44
CA VAL A 136 -13.04 38.73 12.98
C VAL A 136 -14.35 38.10 12.56
N TYR A 137 -14.96 38.66 11.52
CA TYR A 137 -16.18 38.17 10.91
C TYR A 137 -16.18 38.39 9.38
N LEU A 138 -17.07 37.70 8.69
CA LEU A 138 -17.30 37.89 7.25
C LEU A 138 -18.47 38.88 7.07
N PRO A 139 -18.24 40.08 6.49
CA PRO A 139 -19.31 41.05 6.24
C PRO A 139 -20.27 40.55 5.16
N ASP A 140 -19.75 40.03 4.03
CA ASP A 140 -20.53 39.54 2.90
C ASP A 140 -20.10 38.13 2.45
N PRO A 141 -20.56 37.06 3.14
CA PRO A 141 -20.12 35.69 2.86
C PRO A 141 -20.56 35.14 1.49
N ILE A 142 -21.52 35.76 0.80
CA ILE A 142 -22.08 35.28 -0.48
C ILE A 142 -21.41 35.94 -1.69
N ASN A 143 -21.28 37.28 -1.68
CA ASN A 143 -20.75 38.03 -2.83
C ASN A 143 -19.24 38.26 -2.76
N ASP A 144 -18.67 38.48 -1.57
CA ASP A 144 -17.22 38.62 -1.39
C ASP A 144 -16.72 37.77 -0.20
N PRO A 145 -16.62 36.44 -0.37
CA PRO A 145 -16.17 35.53 0.68
C PRO A 145 -14.66 35.65 0.99
N THR A 146 -13.96 36.60 0.34
CA THR A 146 -12.53 36.87 0.54
C THR A 146 -12.25 38.10 1.39
N LEU A 147 -13.26 38.91 1.68
CA LEU A 147 -13.11 40.09 2.54
C LEU A 147 -13.40 39.71 4.00
N VAL A 148 -12.45 39.94 4.90
CA VAL A 148 -12.62 39.69 6.34
C VAL A 148 -12.48 41.03 7.07
N ARG A 149 -13.46 41.34 7.92
CA ARG A 149 -13.47 42.55 8.75
C ARG A 149 -13.22 42.18 10.21
N GLY A 150 -12.42 43.00 10.88
CA GLY A 150 -12.09 42.89 12.28
C GLY A 150 -12.75 43.96 13.12
N ILE A 151 -13.08 43.63 14.37
CA ILE A 151 -13.57 44.57 15.38
C ILE A 151 -12.47 44.70 16.44
N GLY A 152 -11.89 45.90 16.57
CA GLY A 152 -10.79 46.16 17.50
C GLY A 152 -9.48 45.44 17.13
N THR A 153 -9.30 45.16 15.83
CA THR A 153 -8.08 44.59 15.24
C THR A 153 -7.13 45.70 14.81
N LYS A 154 -5.83 45.40 14.65
CA LYS A 154 -4.81 46.33 14.16
C LYS A 154 -3.96 45.69 13.06
N PHE A 155 -4.60 45.34 11.94
CA PHE A 155 -3.92 44.71 10.82
C PHE A 155 -2.88 45.65 10.20
N GLY A 156 -1.64 45.18 10.03
CA GLY A 156 -0.55 45.97 9.44
C GLY A 156 0.26 46.83 10.43
N GLU A 157 -0.25 47.08 11.65
CA GLU A 157 0.46 47.77 12.74
C GLU A 157 1.08 46.76 13.73
N GLY A 158 1.89 45.84 13.22
CA GLY A 158 2.57 44.80 14.00
C GLY A 158 1.79 43.50 14.22
N GLU A 159 0.47 43.48 13.91
CA GLU A 159 -0.35 42.26 13.84
C GLU A 159 -0.79 42.00 12.39
N GLY A 160 -0.47 40.82 11.84
CA GLY A 160 -0.84 40.46 10.47
C GLY A 160 0.13 41.01 9.42
N GLU A 161 0.63 40.11 8.57
CA GLU A 161 1.58 40.42 7.51
C GLU A 161 0.99 39.91 6.18
N VAL A 162 1.34 40.58 5.07
CA VAL A 162 1.00 40.12 3.73
C VAL A 162 1.64 38.73 3.51
N GLN A 163 0.89 37.77 2.97
CA GLN A 163 1.27 36.34 2.89
C GLN A 163 1.41 35.61 4.24
N GLY A 164 1.02 36.23 5.35
CA GLY A 164 0.81 35.56 6.64
C GLY A 164 -0.42 34.65 6.61
N MET A 165 -0.66 33.91 7.69
CA MET A 165 -1.79 32.98 7.81
C MET A 165 -2.73 33.36 8.95
N LEU A 166 -4.04 33.31 8.68
CA LEU A 166 -5.10 33.48 9.68
C LEU A 166 -5.66 32.11 10.08
N PHE A 167 -5.74 31.85 11.37
CA PHE A 167 -6.25 30.60 11.96
C PHE A 167 -7.50 30.84 12.80
N LEU A 168 -8.53 30.03 12.57
CA LEU A 168 -9.75 30.01 13.37
C LEU A 168 -9.67 29.01 14.53
N PRO A 169 -10.46 29.17 15.60
CA PRO A 169 -10.48 28.26 16.73
C PRO A 169 -10.91 26.84 16.32
N ALA A 170 -10.22 25.82 16.82
CA ALA A 170 -10.60 24.42 16.62
C ALA A 170 -11.85 24.07 17.44
N GLY A 171 -12.74 23.26 16.87
CA GLY A 171 -13.89 22.68 17.59
C GLY A 171 -13.51 21.40 18.35
N LYS A 172 -14.35 20.93 19.28
CA LYS A 172 -14.10 19.72 20.12
C LYS A 172 -13.66 18.47 19.32
N ASN A 173 -14.01 18.37 18.03
CA ASN A 173 -13.65 17.27 17.13
C ASN A 173 -13.36 17.69 15.65
N ILE A 174 -13.05 18.97 15.41
CA ILE A 174 -12.83 19.51 14.04
C ILE A 174 -11.55 20.36 14.06
N ALA A 175 -10.64 20.08 13.12
CA ALA A 175 -9.37 20.81 13.02
C ALA A 175 -9.60 22.30 12.72
N SER A 176 -8.73 23.16 13.26
CA SER A 176 -8.73 24.60 12.97
C SER A 176 -8.58 24.86 11.48
N ALA A 177 -9.46 25.70 10.91
CA ALA A 177 -9.32 26.19 9.55
C ALA A 177 -8.26 27.30 9.49
N SER A 178 -7.48 27.35 8.40
CA SER A 178 -6.43 28.34 8.20
C SER A 178 -6.32 28.77 6.74
N VAL A 179 -6.07 30.04 6.50
CA VAL A 179 -5.99 30.64 5.15
C VAL A 179 -4.90 31.71 5.09
N ASP A 180 -4.24 31.83 3.92
CA ASP A 180 -3.24 32.86 3.64
C ASP A 180 -3.88 34.25 3.42
N ILE A 181 -3.26 35.30 3.96
CA ILE A 181 -3.63 36.71 3.77
C ILE A 181 -3.04 37.19 2.44
N ALA A 182 -3.90 37.66 1.52
CA ALA A 182 -3.48 38.17 0.23
C ALA A 182 -3.09 39.64 0.29
N GLN A 183 -3.88 40.47 0.97
CA GLN A 183 -3.64 41.92 1.07
C GLN A 183 -4.23 42.46 2.38
N ILE A 184 -3.60 43.49 2.95
CA ILE A 184 -4.13 44.26 4.08
C ILE A 184 -4.67 45.57 3.51
N LEU A 185 -5.97 45.82 3.68
CA LEU A 185 -6.65 47.01 3.12
C LEU A 185 -6.70 48.17 4.14
N GLY A 186 -6.69 47.83 5.44
CA GLY A 186 -6.63 48.80 6.54
C GLY A 186 -6.49 48.10 7.90
N PRO A 187 -6.50 48.85 9.02
CA PRO A 187 -6.32 48.29 10.37
C PRO A 187 -7.45 47.31 10.77
N GLU A 188 -8.61 47.41 10.14
CA GLU A 188 -9.80 46.59 10.41
C GLU A 188 -10.18 45.68 9.24
N GLU A 189 -9.47 45.71 8.10
CA GLU A 189 -9.88 45.00 6.88
C GLU A 189 -8.72 44.28 6.20
N ILE A 190 -8.90 42.99 5.95
CA ILE A 190 -7.95 42.15 5.24
C ILE A 190 -8.64 41.33 4.16
N ARG A 191 -7.92 41.07 3.08
CA ARG A 191 -8.35 40.17 2.02
C ARG A 191 -7.58 38.86 2.09
N ILE A 192 -8.30 37.75 2.14
CA ILE A 192 -7.72 36.40 2.17
C ILE A 192 -7.60 35.82 0.76
N LYS A 193 -6.59 34.97 0.54
CA LYS A 193 -6.27 34.41 -0.78
C LYS A 193 -7.30 33.40 -1.29
N ARG A 194 -7.96 32.71 -0.37
CA ARG A 194 -8.98 31.67 -0.64
C ARG A 194 -10.10 31.80 0.38
N PRO A 195 -11.37 31.55 0.03
CA PRO A 195 -12.46 31.61 1.00
C PRO A 195 -12.36 30.48 2.03
N PHE A 196 -12.81 30.72 3.25
CA PHE A 196 -12.95 29.67 4.27
C PHE A 196 -13.99 28.64 3.83
N LYS A 197 -13.68 27.35 3.99
CA LYS A 197 -14.57 26.24 3.63
C LYS A 197 -14.90 25.40 4.85
N GLY A 198 -16.16 24.96 4.94
CA GLY A 198 -16.65 24.04 5.96
C GLY A 198 -17.56 24.68 7.00
N LYS A 199 -18.55 23.91 7.45
CA LYS A 199 -19.65 24.35 8.33
C LYS A 199 -19.17 25.10 9.57
N LEU A 200 -18.21 24.55 10.32
CA LEU A 200 -17.71 25.18 11.55
C LEU A 200 -17.04 26.54 11.29
N ALA A 201 -16.23 26.66 10.24
CA ALA A 201 -15.49 27.89 9.95
C ALA A 201 -16.41 29.04 9.53
N LEU A 202 -17.43 28.72 8.72
CA LEU A 202 -18.43 29.70 8.29
C LEU A 202 -19.38 30.06 9.43
N GLN A 203 -19.87 29.08 10.19
CA GLN A 203 -20.69 29.33 11.38
C GLN A 203 -19.95 30.20 12.40
N GLN A 204 -18.66 29.96 12.59
CA GLN A 204 -17.81 30.83 13.38
C GLN A 204 -17.80 32.24 12.77
N LEU A 205 -17.44 32.42 11.50
CA LEU A 205 -17.27 33.77 10.95
C LEU A 205 -18.56 34.57 10.71
N THR A 206 -19.72 33.94 10.57
CA THR A 206 -21.00 34.62 10.27
C THR A 206 -22.03 34.52 11.38
N GLY A 207 -21.85 33.60 12.34
CA GLY A 207 -22.81 33.34 13.42
C GLY A 207 -24.14 32.73 12.96
N ARG A 208 -24.24 32.27 11.70
CA ARG A 208 -25.47 31.68 11.15
C ARG A 208 -25.45 30.16 11.16
N ASP A 209 -26.63 29.57 11.33
CA ASP A 209 -26.86 28.12 11.37
C ASP A 209 -27.41 27.52 10.06
N ASP A 210 -27.65 28.37 9.05
CA ASP A 210 -28.20 28.07 7.70
C ASP A 210 -27.17 27.42 6.76
N LEU A 211 -26.42 26.42 7.25
CA LEU A 211 -25.28 25.82 6.57
C LEU A 211 -25.42 24.29 6.38
N ASP A 212 -25.28 23.85 5.13
CA ASP A 212 -25.16 22.43 4.76
C ASP A 212 -23.86 21.79 5.31
N GLU A 213 -23.76 20.45 5.32
CA GLU A 213 -22.55 19.73 5.75
C GLU A 213 -21.26 20.15 5.00
N ASN A 214 -21.41 20.61 3.76
CA ASN A 214 -20.32 21.10 2.92
C ASN A 214 -19.94 22.58 3.16
N GLY A 215 -20.71 23.30 3.99
CA GLY A 215 -20.51 24.73 4.27
C GLY A 215 -21.05 25.66 3.17
N ASN A 216 -22.20 25.35 2.59
CA ASN A 216 -22.91 26.25 1.68
C ASN A 216 -24.13 26.83 2.39
N PHE A 217 -24.46 28.09 2.13
CA PHE A 217 -25.65 28.75 2.69
C PHE A 217 -26.92 28.27 1.99
N THR A 218 -27.91 27.83 2.76
CA THR A 218 -29.23 27.40 2.25
C THR A 218 -30.12 28.59 1.90
N ASN A 219 -30.04 29.67 2.68
CA ASN A 219 -30.72 30.95 2.41
C ASN A 219 -29.72 31.97 1.85
N LYS A 220 -29.86 32.32 0.56
CA LYS A 220 -28.98 33.28 -0.13
C LYS A 220 -29.51 34.73 -0.12
N GLU A 221 -30.69 34.95 0.43
CA GLU A 221 -31.34 36.27 0.46
C GLU A 221 -30.77 37.16 1.57
N ASP A 222 -30.43 36.58 2.71
CA ASP A 222 -29.75 37.27 3.80
C ASP A 222 -28.27 37.45 3.43
N LYS A 223 -27.82 38.71 3.36
CA LYS A 223 -26.44 39.06 2.98
C LYS A 223 -25.51 39.29 4.18
N ALA A 224 -26.05 39.70 5.33
CA ALA A 224 -25.27 40.12 6.51
C ALA A 224 -25.15 39.03 7.60
N PRO A 225 -24.05 38.97 8.37
CA PRO A 225 -23.93 38.06 9.52
C PRO A 225 -25.12 38.17 10.49
N ALA A 226 -25.34 37.14 11.32
CA ALA A 226 -26.49 37.10 12.24
C ALA A 226 -26.59 38.39 13.07
N ALA A 227 -27.82 38.90 13.26
CA ALA A 227 -28.06 40.20 13.90
C ALA A 227 -27.38 40.28 15.29
N GLY A 228 -26.44 41.21 15.45
CA GLY A 228 -25.68 41.40 16.70
C GLY A 228 -24.45 40.49 16.88
N TYR A 229 -24.01 39.75 15.86
CA TYR A 229 -22.83 38.89 15.95
C TYR A 229 -21.52 39.68 16.12
N LYS A 230 -20.80 39.43 17.22
CA LYS A 230 -19.58 40.17 17.60
C LYS A 230 -18.26 39.56 17.10
N GLY A 231 -18.31 38.63 16.15
CA GLY A 231 -17.12 38.00 15.55
C GLY A 231 -16.45 36.91 16.40
N THR A 232 -15.43 36.26 15.84
CA THR A 232 -14.68 35.16 16.46
C THR A 232 -13.29 35.60 16.90
N LYS A 233 -12.73 34.97 17.94
CA LYS A 233 -11.30 35.09 18.25
C LYS A 233 -10.48 34.32 17.21
N PHE A 234 -9.32 34.86 16.83
CA PHE A 234 -8.48 34.26 15.80
C PHE A 234 -7.00 34.31 16.20
N LYS A 235 -6.16 33.56 15.47
CA LYS A 235 -4.70 33.60 15.59
C LYS A 235 -4.09 34.00 14.26
N LEU A 236 -2.99 34.74 14.31
CA LEU A 236 -2.20 35.13 13.15
C LEU A 236 -0.82 34.47 13.21
N ALA A 237 -0.32 34.04 12.06
CA ALA A 237 1.06 33.61 11.89
C ALA A 237 1.75 34.45 10.80
N PRO A 238 3.02 34.82 11.00
CA PRO A 238 3.80 35.54 10.01
C PRO A 238 4.10 34.67 8.79
N HIS A 239 4.49 35.31 7.69
CA HIS A 239 5.02 34.60 6.53
C HIS A 239 6.37 33.97 6.89
N ILE A 240 6.57 32.70 6.56
CA ILE A 240 7.85 32.01 6.81
C ILE A 240 8.51 31.72 5.48
N ASP A 241 9.59 32.44 5.19
CA ASP A 241 10.45 32.18 4.06
C ASP A 241 11.23 30.87 4.27
N GLN A 242 10.91 29.86 3.44
CA GLN A 242 11.55 28.55 3.46
C GLN A 242 12.82 28.49 2.58
N THR A 243 13.12 29.56 1.84
CA THR A 243 14.24 29.59 0.89
C THR A 243 15.57 29.29 1.57
N LYS A 244 15.80 29.88 2.76
CA LYS A 244 17.01 29.64 3.57
C LYS A 244 17.18 28.18 3.99
N VAL A 245 16.08 27.46 4.22
CA VAL A 245 16.11 26.03 4.58
C VAL A 245 16.52 25.20 3.38
N TYR A 246 15.91 25.44 2.22
CA TYR A 246 16.25 24.74 0.99
C TYR A 246 17.69 25.04 0.55
N GLU A 247 18.13 26.28 0.63
CA GLU A 247 19.51 26.68 0.34
C GLU A 247 20.52 25.98 1.26
N ALA A 248 20.23 25.87 2.57
CA ALA A 248 21.07 25.12 3.49
C ALA A 248 21.14 23.61 3.15
N VAL A 249 20.02 23.05 2.67
CA VAL A 249 19.93 21.65 2.24
C VAL A 249 20.74 21.42 0.96
N PHE A 250 20.54 22.28 -0.06
CA PHE A 250 21.25 22.21 -1.35
C PHE A 250 22.75 22.32 -1.13
N ASN A 251 23.20 23.34 -0.40
CA ASN A 251 24.60 23.54 -0.08
C ASN A 251 25.25 22.32 0.59
N ARG A 252 24.52 21.64 1.48
CA ARG A 252 25.05 20.43 2.14
C ARG A 252 25.12 19.23 1.22
N LEU A 253 24.11 19.02 0.37
CA LEU A 253 24.13 17.93 -0.61
C LEU A 253 25.21 18.17 -1.67
N LEU A 254 25.30 19.37 -2.24
CA LEU A 254 26.35 19.74 -3.21
C LEU A 254 27.77 19.60 -2.64
N ASN A 255 27.94 19.76 -1.32
CA ASN A 255 29.20 19.49 -0.62
C ASN A 255 29.43 18.00 -0.26
N ASN A 256 28.77 17.06 -0.94
CA ASN A 256 28.82 15.60 -0.69
C ASN A 256 28.35 15.17 0.72
N GLY A 257 27.55 16.00 1.39
CA GLY A 257 26.99 15.72 2.71
C GLY A 257 25.81 14.75 2.68
N CYS A 258 25.28 14.42 3.86
CA CYS A 258 24.06 13.65 4.00
C CYS A 258 22.97 14.44 4.73
N ILE A 259 21.74 14.30 4.26
CA ILE A 259 20.56 14.84 4.91
C ILE A 259 19.58 13.72 5.20
N GLY A 260 18.93 13.77 6.36
CA GLY A 260 17.84 12.87 6.70
C GLY A 260 16.55 13.63 6.97
N ILE A 261 15.44 13.10 6.45
CA ILE A 261 14.10 13.65 6.61
C ILE A 261 13.11 12.56 7.00
N PHE A 262 12.18 12.91 7.89
CA PHE A 262 10.95 12.16 8.15
C PHE A 262 9.81 12.81 7.37
N PRO A 263 9.45 12.29 6.17
CA PRO A 263 8.55 12.96 5.23
C PRO A 263 7.10 13.08 5.71
N GLU A 264 6.67 12.31 6.71
CA GLU A 264 5.38 12.43 7.38
C GLU A 264 5.23 13.81 8.08
N GLY A 265 6.37 14.39 8.47
CA GLY A 265 6.46 15.71 9.09
C GLY A 265 5.80 15.80 10.47
N GLY A 266 5.59 14.70 11.17
CA GLY A 266 5.19 14.67 12.57
C GLY A 266 5.27 13.24 13.10
N SER A 267 5.62 13.08 14.37
CA SER A 267 5.66 11.77 15.00
C SER A 267 4.26 11.30 15.41
N HIS A 268 4.04 9.98 15.36
CA HIS A 268 2.75 9.36 15.67
C HIS A 268 2.88 7.91 16.13
N ASP A 269 1.82 7.40 16.77
CA ASP A 269 1.78 6.03 17.30
C ASP A 269 1.21 5.00 16.33
N ARG A 270 0.88 5.40 15.09
CA ARG A 270 0.26 4.52 14.08
C ARG A 270 1.29 3.56 13.49
N THR A 271 0.83 2.37 13.14
CA THR A 271 1.62 1.35 12.43
C THR A 271 1.73 1.61 10.93
N GLU A 272 0.76 2.33 10.34
CA GLU A 272 0.75 2.75 8.94
C GLU A 272 1.52 4.05 8.71
N LEU A 273 2.09 4.19 7.50
CA LEU A 273 2.70 5.43 7.03
C LEU A 273 1.66 6.54 6.85
N LEU A 274 1.99 7.75 7.32
CA LEU A 274 1.20 8.94 6.97
C LEU A 274 1.53 9.44 5.55
N PRO A 275 0.62 10.24 4.93
CA PRO A 275 0.89 10.87 3.66
C PRO A 275 2.18 11.70 3.68
N LEU A 276 3.04 11.49 2.68
CA LEU A 276 4.33 12.14 2.57
C LEU A 276 4.20 13.61 2.16
N LYS A 277 5.00 14.49 2.75
CA LYS A 277 5.06 15.91 2.39
C LYS A 277 6.00 16.15 1.21
N ALA A 278 5.62 17.07 0.32
CA ALA A 278 6.37 17.46 -0.88
C ALA A 278 7.80 17.94 -0.64
N GLY A 279 8.15 18.35 0.58
CA GLY A 279 9.49 18.85 0.91
C GLY A 279 10.63 17.90 0.52
N VAL A 280 10.44 16.57 0.66
CA VAL A 280 11.47 15.58 0.26
C VAL A 280 11.78 15.64 -1.23
N ALA A 281 10.75 15.71 -2.08
CA ALA A 281 10.90 15.78 -3.53
C ALA A 281 11.43 17.14 -3.98
N ILE A 282 10.98 18.24 -3.37
CA ILE A 282 11.50 19.59 -3.65
C ILE A 282 12.99 19.68 -3.35
N MET A 283 13.45 19.12 -2.22
CA MET A 283 14.86 19.11 -1.85
C MET A 283 15.71 18.31 -2.85
N ALA A 284 15.24 17.13 -3.25
CA ALA A 284 15.99 16.27 -4.16
C ALA A 284 16.03 16.83 -5.60
N LEU A 285 14.88 17.22 -6.15
CA LEU A 285 14.78 17.82 -7.49
C LEU A 285 15.46 19.19 -7.54
N GLY A 286 15.34 20.02 -6.50
CA GLY A 286 16.01 21.32 -6.43
C GLY A 286 17.53 21.19 -6.45
N THR A 287 18.09 20.22 -5.71
CA THR A 287 19.54 19.96 -5.73
C THR A 287 20.02 19.53 -7.12
N LEU A 288 19.29 18.61 -7.75
CA LEU A 288 19.62 18.13 -9.11
C LEU A 288 19.36 19.19 -10.19
N ALA A 289 18.42 20.11 -9.95
CA ALA A 289 18.18 21.23 -10.84
C ALA A 289 19.29 22.29 -10.74
N GLU A 290 20.04 22.35 -9.65
CA GLU A 290 21.24 23.20 -9.52
C GLU A 290 22.48 22.51 -10.10
N ASP A 291 22.72 21.24 -9.73
CA ASP A 291 23.78 20.40 -10.30
C ASP A 291 23.26 18.99 -10.67
N PRO A 292 22.96 18.75 -11.96
CA PRO A 292 22.44 17.46 -12.43
C PRO A 292 23.39 16.28 -12.26
N ASP A 293 24.70 16.53 -12.21
CA ASP A 293 25.74 15.48 -12.17
C ASP A 293 26.33 15.30 -10.76
N CYS A 294 25.70 15.88 -9.72
CA CYS A 294 26.15 15.72 -8.32
C CYS A 294 26.04 14.27 -7.78
N GLY A 295 25.28 13.40 -8.46
CA GLY A 295 25.14 11.97 -8.11
C GLY A 295 24.31 11.72 -6.85
N LEU A 296 23.27 12.52 -6.61
CA LEU A 296 22.38 12.41 -5.44
C LEU A 296 21.66 11.06 -5.40
N LYS A 297 21.80 10.35 -4.28
CA LYS A 297 21.10 9.08 -4.01
C LYS A 297 20.07 9.24 -2.90
N ILE A 298 18.88 8.67 -3.09
CA ILE A 298 17.84 8.57 -2.06
C ILE A 298 17.90 7.17 -1.44
N VAL A 299 17.97 7.10 -0.11
CA VAL A 299 17.95 5.83 0.64
C VAL A 299 16.71 5.78 1.52
N PRO A 300 15.76 4.87 1.27
CA PRO A 300 14.63 4.64 2.15
C PRO A 300 15.10 3.90 3.42
N VAL A 301 14.60 4.30 4.58
CA VAL A 301 14.94 3.73 5.88
C VAL A 301 13.67 3.38 6.66
N GLY A 302 13.53 2.09 6.96
CA GLY A 302 12.45 1.55 7.78
C GLY A 302 12.81 1.58 9.27
N MET A 303 12.00 2.26 10.08
CA MET A 303 12.15 2.35 11.54
C MET A 303 11.16 1.40 12.22
N ASN A 304 11.59 0.18 12.53
CA ASN A 304 10.72 -0.86 13.06
C ASN A 304 10.94 -1.03 14.59
N TYR A 305 9.95 -0.65 15.38
CA TYR A 305 9.96 -0.79 16.85
C TYR A 305 9.07 -1.93 17.31
N PHE A 306 9.52 -2.72 18.28
CA PHE A 306 8.63 -3.68 18.94
C PHE A 306 7.71 -2.96 19.94
N HIS A 307 8.28 -2.10 20.79
CA HIS A 307 7.53 -1.26 21.72
C HIS A 307 8.23 0.09 21.91
N ALA A 308 8.00 1.04 21.01
CA ALA A 308 8.72 2.32 20.94
C ALA A 308 8.81 3.09 22.27
N HIS A 309 7.75 3.03 23.09
CA HIS A 309 7.64 3.76 24.35
C HIS A 309 8.08 2.97 25.60
N LYS A 310 8.32 1.65 25.48
CA LYS A 310 8.74 0.82 26.62
C LYS A 310 10.26 0.86 26.78
N PHE A 311 10.69 0.98 28.03
CA PHE A 311 12.10 0.87 28.39
C PHE A 311 12.59 -0.55 28.12
N ARG A 312 13.86 -0.70 27.74
CA ARG A 312 14.48 -1.96 27.30
C ARG A 312 13.78 -2.61 26.10
N SER A 313 13.05 -1.85 25.29
CA SER A 313 12.51 -2.36 24.02
C SER A 313 13.64 -2.58 23.01
N ARG A 314 13.33 -3.29 21.93
CA ARG A 314 14.26 -3.50 20.81
C ARG A 314 13.83 -2.63 19.62
N ALA A 315 14.79 -2.27 18.78
CA ALA A 315 14.53 -1.55 17.54
C ALA A 315 15.33 -2.18 16.39
N VAL A 316 14.76 -2.11 15.19
CA VAL A 316 15.42 -2.54 13.95
C VAL A 316 15.39 -1.37 12.98
N VAL A 317 16.56 -1.02 12.44
CA VAL A 317 16.71 0.02 11.42
C VAL A 317 17.05 -0.67 10.11
N GLU A 318 16.16 -0.58 9.12
CA GLU A 318 16.30 -1.27 7.84
C GLU A 318 16.59 -0.27 6.72
N PHE A 319 17.76 -0.37 6.10
CA PHE A 319 18.17 0.44 4.95
C PHE A 319 17.82 -0.29 3.65
N GLY A 320 17.01 0.36 2.81
CA GLY A 320 16.62 -0.18 1.50
C GLY A 320 17.66 0.05 0.42
N ALA A 321 17.30 -0.25 -0.83
CA ALA A 321 18.19 -0.01 -1.97
C ALA A 321 18.27 1.49 -2.27
N PRO A 322 19.49 2.07 -2.42
CA PRO A 322 19.63 3.44 -2.90
C PRO A 322 19.10 3.54 -4.33
N PHE A 323 18.37 4.60 -4.64
CA PHE A 323 17.94 4.91 -6.01
C PHE A 323 18.24 6.37 -6.36
N GLU A 324 18.36 6.63 -7.65
CA GLU A 324 18.62 7.96 -8.22
C GLU A 324 17.35 8.48 -8.91
N ILE A 325 17.19 9.81 -8.98
CA ILE A 325 16.06 10.41 -9.68
C ILE A 325 16.37 10.42 -11.18
N PRO A 326 15.47 9.91 -12.04
CA PRO A 326 15.63 9.99 -13.49
C PRO A 326 15.80 11.44 -14.00
N ARG A 327 16.70 11.66 -14.97
CA ARG A 327 17.00 12.99 -15.54
C ARG A 327 15.77 13.71 -16.09
N HIS A 328 14.84 12.99 -16.72
CA HIS A 328 13.61 13.59 -17.25
C HIS A 328 12.76 14.29 -16.18
N LEU A 329 12.74 13.79 -14.93
CA LEU A 329 12.02 14.44 -13.83
C LEU A 329 12.68 15.76 -13.41
N VAL A 330 14.00 15.85 -13.55
CA VAL A 330 14.77 17.08 -13.29
C VAL A 330 14.49 18.12 -14.38
N GLU A 331 14.39 17.68 -15.64
CA GLU A 331 14.03 18.53 -16.78
C GLU A 331 12.60 19.06 -16.65
N LEU A 332 11.62 18.21 -16.30
CA LEU A 332 10.25 18.62 -16.00
C LEU A 332 10.20 19.66 -14.87
N TYR A 333 11.03 19.50 -13.85
CA TYR A 333 11.14 20.45 -12.75
C TYR A 333 11.72 21.81 -13.18
N ARG A 334 12.70 21.82 -14.11
CA ARG A 334 13.26 23.05 -14.70
C ARG A 334 12.30 23.73 -15.68
N ASN A 335 11.55 22.95 -16.47
CA ASN A 335 10.60 23.42 -17.48
C ASN A 335 9.24 23.89 -16.91
N ASN A 336 9.23 24.36 -15.66
CA ASN A 336 8.05 24.89 -14.97
C ASN A 336 6.90 23.89 -14.69
N GLN A 337 7.06 22.60 -15.00
CA GLN A 337 6.14 21.50 -14.64
C GLN A 337 6.47 20.89 -13.27
N ARG A 338 6.72 21.74 -12.28
CA ARG A 338 7.24 21.33 -10.96
C ARG A 338 6.32 20.35 -10.21
N ARG A 339 4.99 20.51 -10.32
CA ARG A 339 4.02 19.72 -9.55
C ARG A 339 4.04 18.25 -9.95
N GLU A 340 4.09 17.98 -11.25
CA GLU A 340 4.10 16.62 -11.79
C GLU A 340 5.39 15.90 -11.40
N ALA A 341 6.55 16.54 -11.59
CA ALA A 341 7.84 16.01 -11.17
C ALA A 341 7.86 15.69 -9.67
N ILE A 342 7.34 16.59 -8.82
CA ILE A 342 7.23 16.38 -7.38
C ILE A 342 6.34 15.16 -7.07
N GLY A 343 5.19 15.04 -7.73
CA GLY A 343 4.26 13.93 -7.54
C GLY A 343 4.90 12.57 -7.81
N GLN A 344 5.56 12.43 -8.97
CA GLN A 344 6.19 11.16 -9.36
C GLN A 344 7.34 10.76 -8.42
N VAL A 345 8.15 11.73 -7.96
CA VAL A 345 9.21 11.47 -6.97
C VAL A 345 8.61 11.03 -5.62
N LEU A 346 7.53 11.68 -5.16
CA LEU A 346 6.86 11.28 -3.91
C LEU A 346 6.32 9.85 -3.98
N ASP A 347 5.71 9.46 -5.09
CA ASP A 347 5.19 8.10 -5.28
C ASP A 347 6.32 7.06 -5.28
N THR A 348 7.44 7.36 -5.95
CA THR A 348 8.63 6.50 -5.95
C THR A 348 9.18 6.34 -4.52
N VAL A 349 9.30 7.44 -3.77
CA VAL A 349 9.75 7.42 -2.37
C VAL A 349 8.78 6.63 -1.49
N TYR A 350 7.47 6.77 -1.69
CA TYR A 350 6.45 6.04 -0.93
C TYR A 350 6.54 4.53 -1.16
N GLN A 351 6.67 4.09 -2.40
CA GLN A 351 6.86 2.67 -2.74
C GLN A 351 8.16 2.12 -2.14
N ALA A 352 9.24 2.90 -2.21
CA ALA A 352 10.53 2.53 -1.63
C ALA A 352 10.48 2.39 -0.10
N LEU A 353 9.78 3.29 0.61
CA LEU A 353 9.56 3.20 2.06
C LEU A 353 8.73 1.98 2.44
N ASN A 354 7.64 1.70 1.71
CA ASN A 354 6.82 0.51 1.97
C ASN A 354 7.61 -0.80 1.87
N SER A 355 8.68 -0.85 1.08
CA SER A 355 9.53 -2.05 0.96
C SER A 355 10.39 -2.35 2.19
N VAL A 356 10.65 -1.34 3.04
CA VAL A 356 11.52 -1.45 4.23
C VAL A 356 10.74 -1.34 5.56
N THR A 357 9.47 -0.98 5.49
CA THR A 357 8.58 -0.92 6.66
C THR A 357 7.72 -2.18 6.70
N VAL A 358 7.84 -2.97 7.78
CA VAL A 358 6.99 -4.15 7.98
C VAL A 358 5.77 -3.72 8.78
N SER A 359 4.63 -3.59 8.10
CA SER A 359 3.34 -3.38 8.75
C SER A 359 2.83 -4.71 9.29
N ALA A 360 2.92 -4.94 10.60
CA ALA A 360 2.27 -6.06 11.28
C ALA A 360 1.36 -5.54 12.41
N PRO A 361 0.16 -6.13 12.60
CA PRO A 361 -0.79 -5.66 13.61
C PRO A 361 -0.32 -5.91 15.05
N SER A 362 0.54 -6.90 15.31
CA SER A 362 1.06 -7.20 16.66
C SER A 362 2.46 -7.85 16.67
N TYR A 363 3.16 -7.76 17.81
CA TYR A 363 4.49 -8.36 18.03
C TYR A 363 4.50 -9.88 17.77
N ASP A 364 3.50 -10.59 18.29
CA ASP A 364 3.40 -12.03 18.13
C ASP A 364 3.15 -12.43 16.68
N THR A 365 2.43 -11.60 15.92
CA THR A 365 2.25 -11.77 14.47
C THR A 365 3.59 -11.67 13.74
N LEU A 366 4.40 -10.65 14.05
CA LEU A 366 5.73 -10.50 13.46
C LEU A 366 6.65 -11.68 13.81
N MET A 367 6.64 -12.16 15.07
CA MET A 367 7.41 -13.32 15.49
C MET A 367 6.94 -14.62 14.84
N MET A 368 5.64 -14.77 14.62
CA MET A 368 5.04 -15.90 13.91
C MET A 368 5.46 -15.90 12.44
N ILE A 369 5.35 -14.77 11.72
CA ILE A 369 5.81 -14.63 10.33
C ILE A 369 7.30 -15.00 10.20
N GLN A 370 8.12 -14.54 11.15
CA GLN A 370 9.56 -14.87 11.19
C GLN A 370 9.84 -16.34 11.57
N ALA A 371 8.97 -16.98 12.35
CA ALA A 371 9.06 -18.41 12.67
C ALA A 371 8.66 -19.28 11.47
N ALA A 372 7.55 -18.95 10.80
CA ALA A 372 7.11 -19.59 9.56
C ALA A 372 8.21 -19.55 8.49
N ARG A 373 8.85 -18.39 8.29
CA ARG A 373 10.00 -18.27 7.37
C ARG A 373 11.15 -19.22 7.70
N ARG A 374 11.46 -19.42 9.00
CA ARG A 374 12.53 -20.32 9.45
C ARG A 374 12.18 -21.78 9.25
N LEU A 375 10.90 -22.13 9.45
CA LEU A 375 10.37 -23.48 9.23
C LEU A 375 10.29 -23.84 7.74
N TYR A 376 10.03 -22.85 6.88
CA TYR A 376 9.98 -23.03 5.42
C TYR A 376 11.38 -23.14 4.75
N ASN A 377 12.44 -22.61 5.38
CA ASN A 377 13.79 -22.67 4.82
C ASN A 377 14.46 -24.05 5.10
N PRO A 378 15.01 -24.74 4.08
CA PRO A 378 15.70 -26.02 4.26
C PRO A 378 16.87 -25.95 5.24
N THR A 379 17.04 -27.07 5.95
CA THR A 379 18.05 -27.25 6.99
C THR A 379 19.46 -26.93 6.50
N GLY A 380 20.12 -25.97 7.17
CA GLY A 380 21.55 -25.67 7.00
C GLY A 380 21.92 -24.70 5.86
N LYS A 381 20.99 -24.29 4.99
CA LYS A 381 21.26 -23.31 3.92
C LYS A 381 20.88 -21.89 4.35
N LYS A 382 21.84 -20.96 4.31
CA LYS A 382 21.56 -19.53 4.51
C LYS A 382 21.04 -18.94 3.19
N LEU A 383 19.78 -18.51 3.16
CA LEU A 383 19.21 -17.83 2.00
C LEU A 383 19.90 -16.46 1.80
N PRO A 384 20.16 -16.05 0.55
CA PRO A 384 20.61 -14.71 0.26
C PRO A 384 19.55 -13.70 0.71
N LEU A 385 20.00 -12.57 1.27
CA LEU A 385 19.13 -11.63 1.97
C LEU A 385 17.98 -11.01 1.14
N PRO A 386 18.13 -10.72 -0.17
CA PRO A 386 16.99 -10.26 -0.99
C PRO A 386 15.83 -11.26 -1.02
N VAL A 387 16.15 -12.55 -1.05
CA VAL A 387 15.16 -13.64 -1.00
C VAL A 387 14.47 -13.68 0.36
N VAL A 388 15.21 -13.41 1.43
CA VAL A 388 14.67 -13.34 2.80
C VAL A 388 13.69 -12.19 2.97
N VAL A 389 13.99 -11.02 2.40
CA VAL A 389 13.15 -9.82 2.46
C VAL A 389 11.88 -10.04 1.65
N GLU A 390 12.00 -10.53 0.42
CA GLU A 390 10.84 -10.81 -0.43
C GLU A 390 9.95 -11.90 0.19
N LEU A 391 10.55 -12.94 0.78
CA LEU A 391 9.80 -13.98 1.49
C LEU A 391 9.05 -13.42 2.71
N ASN A 392 9.67 -12.54 3.51
CA ASN A 392 9.00 -11.86 4.62
C ASN A 392 7.82 -11.00 4.14
N ARG A 393 8.01 -10.25 3.05
CA ARG A 393 6.94 -9.42 2.45
C ARG A 393 5.77 -10.29 2.01
N ARG A 394 6.06 -11.37 1.27
CA ARG A 394 5.04 -12.33 0.79
C ARG A 394 4.33 -13.04 1.93
N LEU A 395 5.04 -13.46 2.98
CA LEU A 395 4.43 -14.08 4.17
C LEU A 395 3.58 -13.10 4.98
N SER A 396 3.98 -11.84 5.07
CA SER A 396 3.19 -10.80 5.76
C SER A 396 1.90 -10.48 5.00
N MET A 397 1.98 -10.36 3.67
CA MET A 397 0.80 -10.24 2.80
C MET A 397 -0.08 -11.49 2.88
N GLY A 398 0.56 -12.67 2.88
CA GLY A 398 0.03 -13.99 3.20
C GLY A 398 -0.90 -13.98 4.40
N TYR A 399 -0.29 -13.66 5.53
CA TYR A 399 -0.97 -13.68 6.81
C TYR A 399 -2.12 -12.66 6.88
N GLU A 400 -1.92 -11.42 6.42
CA GLU A 400 -3.00 -10.41 6.52
C GLU A 400 -4.22 -10.77 5.67
N ARG A 401 -4.02 -11.46 4.54
CA ARG A 401 -5.11 -11.93 3.68
C ARG A 401 -5.84 -13.14 4.25
N TYR A 402 -5.11 -14.09 4.82
CA TYR A 402 -5.65 -15.37 5.28
C TYR A 402 -5.72 -15.52 6.81
N LYS A 403 -5.63 -14.42 7.58
CA LYS A 403 -5.64 -14.47 9.05
C LYS A 403 -6.89 -15.13 9.65
N ASP A 404 -8.00 -15.03 8.93
CA ASP A 404 -9.31 -15.55 9.34
C ASP A 404 -9.57 -16.99 8.81
N ASP A 405 -8.68 -17.56 7.99
CA ASP A 405 -8.76 -18.97 7.56
C ASP A 405 -8.40 -19.89 8.74
N GLY A 406 -9.25 -20.89 9.01
CA GLY A 406 -9.03 -21.89 10.05
C GLY A 406 -7.68 -22.62 9.93
N ARG A 407 -7.18 -22.86 8.71
CA ARG A 407 -5.87 -23.48 8.47
C ARG A 407 -4.71 -22.57 8.91
N VAL A 408 -4.75 -21.30 8.53
CA VAL A 408 -3.71 -20.32 8.87
C VAL A 408 -3.80 -19.92 10.35
N SER A 409 -5.00 -19.84 10.92
CA SER A 409 -5.22 -19.59 12.34
C SER A 409 -4.72 -20.76 13.21
N GLY A 410 -5.04 -22.01 12.83
CA GLY A 410 -4.53 -23.22 13.49
C GLY A 410 -3.01 -23.36 13.39
N LEU A 411 -2.45 -23.10 12.21
CA LEU A 411 -1.00 -23.08 11.99
C LEU A 411 -0.33 -21.95 12.77
N SER A 412 -0.90 -20.74 12.77
CA SER A 412 -0.41 -19.59 13.53
C SER A 412 -0.37 -19.91 15.03
N LYS A 413 -1.43 -20.55 15.57
CA LYS A 413 -1.46 -21.03 16.96
C LYS A 413 -0.36 -22.06 17.23
N SER A 414 -0.19 -23.03 16.34
CA SER A 414 0.81 -24.10 16.48
C SER A 414 2.26 -23.58 16.36
N VAL A 415 2.51 -22.63 15.46
CA VAL A 415 3.80 -21.95 15.31
C VAL A 415 4.09 -21.03 16.51
N LYS A 416 3.07 -20.32 17.03
CA LYS A 416 3.20 -19.53 18.26
C LYS A 416 3.52 -20.41 19.45
N GLU A 417 2.83 -21.56 19.58
CA GLU A 417 3.07 -22.54 20.64
C GLU A 417 4.47 -23.16 20.53
N TYR A 418 4.90 -23.56 19.33
CA TYR A 418 6.27 -24.03 19.10
C TYR A 418 7.31 -22.97 19.46
N ASN A 419 7.13 -21.73 19.01
CA ASN A 419 8.05 -20.63 19.31
C ASN A 419 7.99 -20.25 20.81
N ALA A 420 6.86 -20.48 21.49
CA ALA A 420 6.74 -20.35 22.95
C ALA A 420 7.47 -21.49 23.66
N ARG A 421 7.39 -22.74 23.18
CA ARG A 421 8.15 -23.89 23.71
C ARG A 421 9.66 -23.75 23.46
N LEU A 422 10.09 -23.21 22.32
CA LEU A 422 11.49 -22.87 22.07
C LEU A 422 12.00 -21.76 23.01
N ARG A 423 11.20 -20.70 23.18
CA ARG A 423 11.50 -19.60 24.11
C ARG A 423 11.52 -20.07 25.55
N TYR A 424 10.56 -20.91 25.91
CA TYR A 424 10.50 -21.60 27.18
C TYR A 424 11.81 -22.32 27.35
N LEU A 425 12.15 -23.29 26.48
CA LEU A 425 13.37 -24.09 26.60
C LEU A 425 14.70 -23.35 26.36
N ASN A 426 14.64 -22.05 26.09
CA ASN A 426 15.77 -21.20 25.73
C ASN A 426 16.67 -21.82 24.64
N LEU A 427 16.03 -22.49 23.67
CA LEU A 427 16.67 -23.10 22.51
C LEU A 427 16.37 -22.24 21.29
N LYS A 428 17.41 -21.87 20.54
CA LYS A 428 17.23 -21.32 19.19
C LYS A 428 16.83 -22.45 18.25
N ASP A 429 16.02 -22.14 17.23
CA ASP A 429 15.52 -23.14 16.28
C ASP A 429 16.64 -24.00 15.64
N HIS A 430 17.80 -23.40 15.34
CA HIS A 430 18.95 -24.14 14.82
C HIS A 430 19.63 -25.07 15.85
N GLN A 431 19.47 -24.81 17.15
CA GLN A 431 20.02 -25.65 18.22
C GLN A 431 19.19 -26.91 18.45
N VAL A 432 17.91 -26.90 18.09
CA VAL A 432 17.01 -28.07 18.17
C VAL A 432 17.57 -29.25 17.36
N GLN A 433 18.25 -28.96 16.24
CA GLN A 433 18.85 -29.96 15.35
C GLN A 433 20.10 -30.63 15.95
N TYR A 434 20.89 -29.92 16.78
CA TYR A 434 22.18 -30.40 17.30
C TYR A 434 22.20 -30.67 18.82
N ALA A 435 21.10 -30.43 19.53
CA ALA A 435 21.03 -30.59 20.98
C ALA A 435 21.15 -32.07 21.41
N ARG A 436 22.38 -32.54 21.61
CA ARG A 436 22.72 -33.62 22.56
C ARG A 436 23.39 -32.95 23.77
N MET A 437 22.60 -32.42 24.69
CA MET A 437 23.16 -31.92 25.95
C MET A 437 23.30 -33.12 26.89
N SER A 438 24.51 -33.38 27.39
CA SER A 438 24.71 -34.41 28.43
C SER A 438 24.07 -33.96 29.73
N ILE A 439 23.48 -34.89 30.48
CA ILE A 439 22.79 -34.61 31.76
C ILE A 439 23.73 -33.88 32.73
N LEU A 440 25.01 -34.28 32.78
CA LEU A 440 26.04 -33.60 33.57
C LEU A 440 26.24 -32.13 33.18
N LYS A 441 26.19 -31.82 31.88
CA LYS A 441 26.27 -30.44 31.40
C LYS A 441 25.02 -29.64 31.73
N VAL A 442 23.84 -30.27 31.76
CA VAL A 442 22.57 -29.65 32.18
C VAL A 442 22.59 -29.35 33.68
N ILE A 443 23.02 -30.30 34.52
CA ILE A 443 23.18 -30.11 35.98
C ILE A 443 24.14 -28.96 36.25
N PHE A 444 25.34 -29.02 35.66
CA PHE A 444 26.34 -27.97 35.81
C PHE A 444 25.80 -26.60 35.37
N LEU A 445 25.12 -26.54 34.23
CA LEU A 445 24.54 -25.30 33.71
C LEU A 445 23.39 -24.77 34.58
N PHE A 446 22.57 -25.66 35.15
CA PHE A 446 21.50 -25.31 36.09
C PHE A 446 22.09 -24.71 37.37
N VAL A 447 23.03 -25.41 38.01
CA VAL A 447 23.72 -24.94 39.23
C VAL A 447 24.42 -23.61 38.95
N TYR A 448 25.19 -23.52 37.86
CA TYR A 448 25.85 -22.29 37.44
C TYR A 448 24.85 -21.13 37.25
N ARG A 449 23.71 -21.37 36.60
CA ARG A 449 22.68 -20.33 36.37
C ARG A 449 21.94 -19.95 37.64
N SER A 450 21.67 -20.89 38.54
CA SER A 450 21.04 -20.62 39.84
C SER A 450 21.97 -19.82 40.75
N ILE A 451 23.24 -20.20 40.84
CA ILE A 451 24.27 -19.43 41.57
C ILE A 451 24.43 -18.05 40.93
N LYS A 452 24.53 -17.97 39.61
CA LYS A 452 24.60 -16.70 38.89
C LYS A 452 23.37 -15.84 39.16
N LEU A 453 22.16 -16.39 39.15
CA LEU A 453 20.93 -15.66 39.45
C LEU A 453 20.92 -15.16 40.89
N LEU A 454 21.36 -15.97 41.86
CA LEU A 454 21.47 -15.58 43.27
C LEU A 454 22.46 -14.42 43.45
N ILE A 455 23.64 -14.50 42.83
CA ILE A 455 24.65 -13.42 42.82
C ILE A 455 24.07 -12.16 42.17
N LEU A 456 23.36 -12.32 41.04
CA LEU A 456 22.66 -11.21 40.40
C LEU A 456 21.60 -10.61 41.32
N PHE A 457 20.82 -11.42 42.03
CA PHE A 457 19.75 -10.97 42.92
C PHE A 457 20.29 -10.09 44.05
N VAL A 458 21.38 -10.52 44.70
CA VAL A 458 22.04 -9.76 45.77
C VAL A 458 22.59 -8.42 45.25
N GLY A 459 23.12 -8.36 44.03
CA GLY A 459 23.63 -7.12 43.43
C GLY A 459 22.57 -6.19 42.82
N THR A 460 21.42 -6.73 42.40
CA THR A 460 20.39 -5.99 41.64
C THR A 460 19.36 -5.31 42.50
N VAL A 461 18.90 -5.98 43.57
CA VAL A 461 17.81 -5.48 44.42
C VAL A 461 18.15 -4.11 45.01
N PRO A 462 19.37 -3.86 45.55
CA PRO A 462 19.74 -2.52 46.00
C PRO A 462 19.72 -1.48 44.87
N GLY A 463 20.20 -1.83 43.68
CA GLY A 463 20.21 -0.92 42.53
C GLY A 463 18.82 -0.59 42.00
N LEU A 464 17.89 -1.55 42.01
CA LEU A 464 16.49 -1.31 41.63
C LEU A 464 15.78 -0.40 42.65
N LEU A 465 16.04 -0.59 43.95
CA LEU A 465 15.48 0.25 45.00
C LEU A 465 15.99 1.68 44.90
N LEU A 466 17.31 1.86 44.72
CA LEU A 466 17.94 3.18 44.53
C LEU A 466 17.44 3.88 43.25
N PHE A 467 17.11 3.15 42.19
CA PHE A 467 16.63 3.73 40.94
C PHE A 467 15.10 3.82 40.83
N SER A 468 14.37 3.22 41.77
CA SER A 468 12.90 3.22 41.80
C SER A 468 12.27 4.63 41.72
N PRO A 469 12.82 5.69 42.35
CA PRO A 469 12.24 7.03 42.23
C PRO A 469 12.30 7.55 40.79
N VAL A 470 13.36 7.20 40.04
CA VAL A 470 13.50 7.56 38.64
C VAL A 470 12.46 6.85 37.78
N PHE A 471 12.18 5.57 38.04
CA PHE A 471 11.12 4.85 37.33
C PHE A 471 9.73 5.44 37.60
N VAL A 472 9.43 5.78 38.86
CA VAL A 472 8.15 6.41 39.23
C VAL A 472 8.02 7.79 38.58
N ALA A 473 9.04 8.66 38.73
CA ALA A 473 9.04 10.00 38.16
C ALA A 473 8.90 9.97 36.63
N THR A 474 9.66 9.09 35.96
CA THR A 474 9.56 8.93 34.50
C THR A 474 8.18 8.40 34.08
N LYS A 475 7.56 7.47 34.81
CA LYS A 475 6.20 6.95 34.53
C LYS A 475 5.16 8.06 34.66
N ILE A 476 5.19 8.87 35.72
CA ILE A 476 4.21 9.94 35.98
C ILE A 476 4.35 11.07 34.95
N ILE A 477 5.55 11.65 34.82
CA ILE A 477 5.77 12.85 34.00
C ILE A 477 5.62 12.50 32.51
N SER A 478 6.10 11.34 32.05
CA SER A 478 5.93 10.95 30.64
C SER A 478 4.46 10.77 30.26
N ARG A 479 3.63 10.20 31.16
CA ARG A 479 2.16 10.10 30.96
C ARG A 479 1.50 11.48 30.94
N GLN A 480 1.90 12.39 31.82
CA GLN A 480 1.37 13.76 31.82
C GLN A 480 1.69 14.49 30.52
N LYS A 481 2.94 14.39 30.03
CA LYS A 481 3.37 14.97 28.76
C LYS A 481 2.72 14.31 27.55
N ALA A 482 2.48 13.01 27.58
CA ALA A 482 1.70 12.31 26.55
C ALA A 482 0.27 12.87 26.46
N LYS A 483 -0.41 13.08 27.59
CA LYS A 483 -1.74 13.72 27.63
C LYS A 483 -1.72 15.14 27.06
N THR A 484 -0.73 15.96 27.39
CA THR A 484 -0.58 17.31 26.82
C THR A 484 -0.34 17.28 25.31
N ALA A 485 0.49 16.34 24.84
CA ALA A 485 0.77 16.17 23.41
C ALA A 485 -0.46 15.70 22.63
N LEU A 486 -1.29 14.83 23.23
CA LEU A 486 -2.56 14.39 22.67
C LEU A 486 -3.55 15.55 22.53
N ALA A 487 -3.67 16.40 23.57
CA ALA A 487 -4.54 17.57 23.53
C ALA A 487 -4.13 18.60 22.46
N GLY A 488 -2.83 18.67 22.13
CA GLY A 488 -2.29 19.60 21.15
C GLY A 488 -2.25 19.10 19.70
N SER A 489 -2.66 17.86 19.40
CA SER A 489 -2.52 17.27 18.06
C SER A 489 -3.75 16.49 17.61
N THR A 490 -4.15 16.70 16.37
CA THR A 490 -5.23 15.93 15.71
C THR A 490 -4.74 14.63 15.07
N VAL A 491 -3.42 14.45 14.95
CA VAL A 491 -2.80 13.31 14.26
C VAL A 491 -2.51 12.15 15.22
N LYS A 492 -2.20 12.46 16.48
CA LYS A 492 -1.84 11.50 17.53
C LYS A 492 -3.07 10.78 18.08
N ILE A 493 -2.92 9.47 18.35
CA ILE A 493 -3.99 8.63 18.92
C ILE A 493 -3.80 8.49 20.43
N ARG A 494 -2.61 8.06 20.89
CA ARG A 494 -2.32 7.78 22.31
C ARG A 494 -1.21 8.66 22.90
N GLY A 495 -0.49 9.43 22.06
CA GLY A 495 0.62 10.30 22.47
C GLY A 495 1.85 9.52 22.97
N ARG A 496 2.03 8.26 22.53
CA ARG A 496 3.15 7.40 22.97
C ARG A 496 4.49 7.85 22.39
N ASP A 497 4.46 8.55 21.27
CA ASP A 497 5.59 9.08 20.50
C ASP A 497 6.50 10.04 21.28
N VAL A 498 5.98 10.68 22.32
CA VAL A 498 6.76 11.55 23.21
C VAL A 498 7.29 10.85 24.45
N MET A 499 6.77 9.66 24.80
CA MET A 499 7.08 9.00 26.07
C MET A 499 8.56 8.60 26.16
N ALA A 500 9.12 8.00 25.10
CA ALA A 500 10.53 7.58 25.10
C ALA A 500 11.47 8.77 25.31
N THR A 501 11.21 9.89 24.61
CA THR A 501 11.97 11.13 24.77
C THR A 501 11.95 11.62 26.21
N TRP A 502 10.76 11.77 26.81
CA TRP A 502 10.66 12.28 28.18
C TRP A 502 11.26 11.33 29.20
N LYS A 503 11.11 10.02 29.03
CA LYS A 503 11.78 9.03 29.89
C LYS A 503 13.31 9.20 29.86
N ILE A 504 13.89 9.37 28.66
CA ILE A 504 15.33 9.61 28.50
C ILE A 504 15.76 10.93 29.13
N LEU A 505 15.05 12.03 28.86
CA LEU A 505 15.41 13.36 29.38
C LEU A 505 15.31 13.43 30.91
N ILE A 506 14.26 12.85 31.49
CA ILE A 506 14.09 12.79 32.94
C ILE A 506 15.18 11.91 33.55
N ALA A 507 15.45 10.73 32.99
CA ALA A 507 16.51 9.85 33.50
C ALA A 507 17.89 10.53 33.44
N MET A 508 18.18 11.26 32.36
CA MET A 508 19.45 11.97 32.16
C MET A 508 19.67 13.11 33.16
N GLY A 509 18.60 13.79 33.61
CA GLY A 509 18.70 14.84 34.63
C GLY A 509 18.55 14.33 36.06
N PHE A 510 17.53 13.52 36.31
CA PHE A 510 17.13 13.10 37.65
C PHE A 510 18.02 12.01 38.23
N ALA A 511 18.53 11.08 37.43
CA ALA A 511 19.41 10.02 37.95
C ALA A 511 20.73 10.58 38.50
N PRO A 512 21.48 11.47 37.81
CA PRO A 512 22.67 12.08 38.39
C PRO A 512 22.37 12.88 39.67
N MET A 513 21.28 13.66 39.71
CA MET A 513 20.87 14.40 40.91
C MET A 513 20.63 13.45 42.09
N LEU A 514 19.98 12.32 41.85
CA LEU A 514 19.72 11.31 42.87
C LEU A 514 21.02 10.64 43.35
N TYR A 515 21.96 10.35 42.44
CA TYR A 515 23.27 9.80 42.81
C TYR A 515 24.10 10.79 43.63
N HIS A 516 24.05 12.08 43.31
CA HIS A 516 24.66 13.13 44.13
C HIS A 516 24.05 13.16 45.52
N PHE A 517 22.71 13.12 45.63
CA PHE A 517 22.00 13.09 46.91
C PHE A 517 22.42 11.88 47.77
N TYR A 518 22.43 10.67 47.21
CA TYR A 518 22.87 9.47 47.95
C TYR A 518 24.34 9.53 48.35
N SER A 519 25.20 10.05 47.49
CA SER A 519 26.64 10.20 47.80
C SER A 519 26.85 11.19 48.93
N ILE A 520 26.10 12.30 48.96
CA ILE A 520 26.15 13.29 50.05
C ILE A 520 25.67 12.67 51.36
N LEU A 521 24.56 11.91 51.37
CA LEU A 521 24.09 11.23 52.58
C LEU A 521 25.11 10.25 53.16
N ILE A 522 25.80 9.49 52.30
CA ILE A 522 26.86 8.56 52.73
C ILE A 522 28.05 9.34 53.29
N VAL A 523 28.45 10.45 52.66
CA VAL A 523 29.52 11.32 53.17
C VAL A 523 29.15 11.92 54.53
N LEU A 524 27.91 12.38 54.71
CA LEU A 524 27.42 12.89 56.01
C LEU A 524 27.43 11.79 57.08
N LYS A 525 27.06 10.55 56.73
CA LYS A 525 27.11 9.42 57.65
C LYS A 525 28.54 9.01 58.02
N VAL A 526 29.48 9.10 57.07
CA VAL A 526 30.92 8.88 57.34
C VAL A 526 31.49 10.02 58.20
N TRP A 527 31.01 11.25 58.03
CA TRP A 527 31.40 12.37 58.87
C TRP A 527 30.91 12.21 60.32
N HIS A 528 29.66 11.77 60.53
CA HIS A 528 29.07 11.62 61.87
C HIS A 528 29.62 10.40 62.65
N ASP A 529 29.58 9.19 62.08
CA ASP A 529 29.89 7.94 62.80
C ASP A 529 30.98 7.09 62.13
N ARG A 530 31.69 7.64 61.13
CA ARG A 530 32.63 6.86 60.28
C ARG A 530 32.00 5.59 59.71
N PHE A 531 30.69 5.66 59.42
CA PHE A 531 29.90 4.53 58.96
C PHE A 531 29.97 3.33 59.91
N TRP A 532 29.56 3.51 61.18
CA TRP A 532 29.63 2.49 62.24
C TRP A 532 31.06 1.95 62.47
N GLY A 533 32.08 2.80 62.30
CA GLY A 533 33.48 2.41 62.50
C GLY A 533 34.12 1.59 61.37
N TYR A 534 33.39 1.31 60.28
CA TYR A 534 33.95 0.59 59.12
C TYR A 534 34.89 1.45 58.27
N ALA A 535 34.76 2.79 58.30
CA ALA A 535 35.63 3.69 57.54
C ALA A 535 36.88 4.06 58.36
N PRO A 536 38.11 3.80 57.84
CA PRO A 536 39.34 4.18 58.53
C PRO A 536 39.45 5.70 58.73
N GLN A 537 40.04 6.12 59.85
CA GLN A 537 40.17 7.55 60.20
C GLN A 537 41.00 8.36 59.18
N TRP A 538 41.91 7.70 58.45
CA TRP A 538 42.77 8.33 57.45
C TRP A 538 42.06 8.68 56.14
N VAL A 539 40.86 8.13 55.88
CA VAL A 539 40.14 8.36 54.62
C VAL A 539 39.48 9.74 54.61
N PRO A 540 39.83 10.63 53.66
CA PRO A 540 39.24 11.95 53.60
C PRO A 540 37.86 11.92 52.92
N LEU A 541 36.95 12.80 53.34
CA LEU A 541 35.54 12.82 52.90
C LEU A 541 35.37 12.99 51.38
N TRP A 542 36.25 13.77 50.74
CA TRP A 542 36.20 13.95 49.28
C TRP A 542 36.49 12.65 48.53
N LEU A 543 37.41 11.82 49.04
CA LEU A 543 37.71 10.51 48.45
C LEU A 543 36.51 9.55 48.57
N VAL A 544 35.77 9.61 49.69
CA VAL A 544 34.52 8.86 49.87
C VAL A 544 33.49 9.26 48.81
N TYR A 545 33.34 10.56 48.56
CA TYR A 545 32.43 11.04 47.53
C TYR A 545 32.82 10.55 46.12
N PHE A 546 34.08 10.71 45.73
CA PHE A 546 34.58 10.29 44.41
C PHE A 546 34.62 8.78 44.21
N THR A 547 34.54 7.98 45.27
CA THR A 547 34.42 6.53 45.18
C THR A 547 32.97 6.06 45.16
N VAL A 548 32.11 6.62 46.01
CA VAL A 548 30.69 6.26 46.12
C VAL A 548 29.90 6.66 44.87
N TRP A 549 30.16 7.84 44.30
CA TRP A 549 29.37 8.31 43.16
C TRP A 549 29.51 7.42 41.91
N PRO A 550 30.73 7.05 41.43
CA PRO A 550 30.88 6.08 40.35
C PRO A 550 30.37 4.68 40.73
N LEU A 551 30.50 4.28 41.99
CA LEU A 551 29.99 3.00 42.49
C LEU A 551 28.46 2.93 42.36
N MET A 552 27.74 4.01 42.68
CA MET A 552 26.28 4.09 42.52
C MET A 552 25.86 3.99 41.06
N VAL A 553 26.58 4.65 40.15
CA VAL A 553 26.36 4.52 38.69
C VAL A 553 26.61 3.08 38.25
N GLY A 554 27.68 2.46 38.72
CA GLY A 554 28.02 1.07 38.46
C GLY A 554 26.96 0.08 38.94
N ILE A 555 26.49 0.22 40.19
CA ILE A 555 25.43 -0.60 40.78
C ILE A 555 24.13 -0.45 40.00
N THR A 556 23.79 0.78 39.60
CA THR A 556 22.54 1.01 38.85
C THR A 556 22.62 0.45 37.44
N PHE A 557 23.74 0.67 36.73
CA PHE A 557 23.97 0.08 35.41
C PHE A 557 23.94 -1.45 35.47
N ALA A 558 24.60 -2.02 36.49
CA ALA A 558 24.56 -3.44 36.77
C ALA A 558 23.12 -3.90 36.99
N ALA A 559 22.35 -3.24 37.86
CA ALA A 559 20.95 -3.58 38.13
C ALA A 559 20.06 -3.52 36.88
N LEU A 560 20.22 -2.50 36.02
CA LEU A 560 19.47 -2.36 34.77
C LEU A 560 19.82 -3.46 33.74
N ARG A 561 21.11 -3.79 33.59
CA ARG A 561 21.58 -4.88 32.71
C ARG A 561 21.20 -6.25 33.24
N PHE A 562 21.29 -6.42 34.55
CA PHE A 562 20.94 -7.63 35.24
C PHE A 562 19.43 -7.87 35.31
N GLY A 563 18.58 -6.84 35.31
CA GLY A 563 17.13 -7.02 35.13
C GLY A 563 16.81 -7.77 33.83
N GLU A 564 17.62 -7.60 32.78
CA GLU A 564 17.47 -8.36 31.54
C GLU A 564 18.04 -9.77 31.64
N VAL A 565 19.30 -9.88 32.06
CA VAL A 565 20.04 -11.15 32.07
C VAL A 565 19.47 -12.07 33.14
N GLY A 566 19.12 -11.52 34.30
CA GLY A 566 18.45 -12.20 35.40
C GLY A 566 17.06 -12.68 35.00
N MET A 567 16.26 -11.87 34.28
CA MET A 567 14.96 -12.31 33.78
C MET A 567 15.08 -13.40 32.70
N ASP A 568 16.04 -13.28 31.78
CA ASP A 568 16.32 -14.31 30.79
C ASP A 568 16.87 -15.60 31.44
N ILE A 569 17.74 -15.48 32.46
CA ILE A 569 18.25 -16.61 33.24
C ILE A 569 17.12 -17.28 34.03
N PHE A 570 16.30 -16.51 34.74
CA PHE A 570 15.16 -16.98 35.51
C PHE A 570 14.16 -17.72 34.62
N LYS A 571 13.77 -17.13 33.48
CA LYS A 571 12.94 -17.79 32.47
C LYS A 571 13.58 -19.07 31.93
N SER A 572 14.91 -19.15 31.90
CA SER A 572 15.66 -20.33 31.46
C SER A 572 15.89 -21.41 32.52
N LEU A 573 15.64 -21.13 33.82
CA LEU A 573 15.80 -22.11 34.90
C LEU A 573 14.73 -23.20 34.83
N ARG A 574 13.47 -22.81 34.65
CA ARG A 574 12.32 -23.72 34.56
C ARG A 574 12.49 -24.82 33.47
N PRO A 575 12.99 -24.50 32.27
CA PRO A 575 13.44 -25.48 31.28
C PRO A 575 14.54 -26.45 31.70
N LEU A 576 15.55 -25.95 32.42
CA LEU A 576 16.69 -26.76 32.83
C LEU A 576 16.25 -27.77 33.89
N VAL A 577 15.35 -27.36 34.78
CA VAL A 577 14.64 -28.25 35.70
C VAL A 577 13.88 -29.33 34.94
N LEU A 578 13.14 -28.95 33.88
CA LEU A 578 12.45 -29.93 33.04
C LEU A 578 13.40 -30.83 32.26
N CYS A 579 14.59 -30.37 31.89
CA CYS A 579 15.63 -31.19 31.26
C CYS A 579 16.29 -32.19 32.21
N LEU A 580 16.23 -31.94 33.52
CA LEU A 580 16.75 -32.85 34.56
C LEU A 580 15.78 -33.99 34.88
N GLN A 581 14.52 -33.87 34.48
CA GLN A 581 13.53 -34.94 34.59
C GLN A 581 13.77 -36.00 33.48
N PRO A 582 13.75 -37.31 33.79
CA PRO A 582 13.99 -38.39 32.81
C PRO A 582 13.08 -38.34 31.56
N SER A 583 11.92 -37.70 31.66
CA SER A 583 10.99 -37.43 30.56
C SER A 583 11.47 -36.37 29.55
N SER A 584 12.65 -35.78 29.73
CA SER A 584 13.13 -34.66 28.90
C SER A 584 13.83 -35.04 27.60
N GLY A 585 14.47 -36.22 27.55
CA GLY A 585 14.97 -36.80 26.31
C GLY A 585 13.83 -37.00 25.31
N TYR A 586 12.65 -37.38 25.83
CA TYR A 586 11.40 -37.41 25.09
C TYR A 586 10.96 -36.00 24.63
N ASN A 587 11.07 -34.96 25.46
CA ASN A 587 10.70 -33.59 25.07
C ASN A 587 11.56 -33.01 23.93
N ILE A 588 12.88 -33.22 23.92
CA ILE A 588 13.76 -32.75 22.82
C ILE A 588 13.47 -33.53 21.54
N HIS A 589 13.24 -34.84 21.65
CA HIS A 589 12.80 -35.65 20.53
C HIS A 589 11.45 -35.17 19.99
N GLN A 590 10.47 -34.94 20.86
CA GLN A 590 9.15 -34.42 20.54
C GLN A 590 9.21 -33.03 19.89
N LEU A 591 10.16 -32.17 20.27
CA LEU A 591 10.36 -30.87 19.61
C LEU A 591 10.98 -30.99 18.22
N ARG A 592 11.85 -31.97 18.00
CA ARG A 592 12.37 -32.27 16.66
C ARG A 592 11.25 -32.80 15.77
N THR A 593 10.47 -33.74 16.28
CA THR A 593 9.28 -34.27 15.59
C THR A 593 8.30 -33.14 15.30
N ARG A 594 7.96 -32.32 16.29
CA ARG A 594 7.04 -31.19 16.12
C ARG A 594 7.57 -30.12 15.17
N ARG A 595 8.89 -29.87 15.14
CA ARG A 595 9.51 -28.97 14.16
C ARG A 595 9.41 -29.53 12.74
N ALA A 596 9.60 -30.84 12.56
CA ALA A 596 9.47 -31.49 11.26
C ALA A 596 8.02 -31.45 10.77
N GLU A 597 7.06 -31.77 11.64
CA GLU A 597 5.62 -31.63 11.38
C GLU A 597 5.26 -30.20 10.98
N LEU A 598 5.65 -29.20 11.79
CA LEU A 598 5.35 -27.80 11.49
C LEU A 598 6.05 -27.29 10.23
N SER A 599 7.25 -27.78 9.92
CA SER A 599 7.94 -27.44 8.67
C SER A 599 7.16 -27.99 7.47
N ALA A 600 6.63 -29.21 7.57
CA ALA A 600 5.76 -29.80 6.56
C ALA A 600 4.43 -29.03 6.45
N GLU A 601 3.73 -28.79 7.57
CA GLU A 601 2.46 -28.03 7.61
C GLU A 601 2.64 -26.61 7.04
N VAL A 602 3.71 -25.88 7.41
CA VAL A 602 4.01 -24.55 6.85
C VAL A 602 4.28 -24.63 5.35
N THR A 603 5.03 -25.64 4.91
CA THR A 603 5.36 -25.81 3.49
C THR A 603 4.12 -26.18 2.67
N GLU A 604 3.25 -27.03 3.21
CA GLU A 604 1.97 -27.42 2.60
C GLU A 604 1.01 -26.23 2.52
N VAL A 605 0.84 -25.47 3.62
CA VAL A 605 0.00 -24.27 3.62
C VAL A 605 0.54 -23.21 2.66
N ILE A 606 1.86 -23.03 2.57
CA ILE A 606 2.47 -22.12 1.61
C ILE A 606 2.36 -22.66 0.17
N ASN A 607 2.42 -23.96 -0.06
CA ASN A 607 2.29 -24.54 -1.39
C ASN A 607 0.83 -24.61 -1.87
N THR A 608 -0.13 -24.64 -0.95
CA THR A 608 -1.56 -24.59 -1.27
C THR A 608 -2.02 -23.15 -1.47
N LEU A 609 -1.73 -22.25 -0.52
CA LEU A 609 -2.14 -20.84 -0.58
C LEU A 609 -1.20 -19.94 -1.38
N GLY A 610 0.05 -20.35 -1.59
CA GLY A 610 1.06 -19.57 -2.29
C GLY A 610 0.74 -19.36 -3.77
N PRO A 611 0.36 -20.40 -4.54
CA PRO A 611 -0.14 -20.27 -5.90
C PRO A 611 -1.40 -19.41 -6.02
N GLU A 612 -2.29 -19.44 -5.00
CA GLU A 612 -3.48 -18.58 -4.96
C GLU A 612 -3.11 -17.09 -4.84
N MET A 613 -2.05 -16.76 -4.11
CA MET A 613 -1.62 -15.38 -3.91
C MET A 613 -0.67 -14.87 -5.00
N PHE A 614 0.23 -15.72 -5.49
CA PHE A 614 1.27 -15.35 -6.44
C PHE A 614 1.23 -16.29 -7.66
N PRO A 615 0.77 -15.82 -8.83
CA PRO A 615 0.69 -16.66 -10.03
C PRO A 615 2.07 -17.09 -10.56
N ASP A 616 3.13 -16.34 -10.23
CA ASP A 616 4.52 -16.73 -10.53
C ASP A 616 5.14 -17.61 -9.42
N PHE A 617 4.35 -18.18 -8.51
CA PHE A 617 4.88 -18.89 -7.34
C PHE A 617 5.83 -20.04 -7.71
N GLU A 618 5.49 -20.84 -8.72
CA GLU A 618 6.36 -21.93 -9.19
C GLU A 618 7.54 -21.44 -10.05
N LYS A 619 7.36 -20.39 -10.86
CA LYS A 619 8.41 -19.83 -11.74
C LYS A 619 9.45 -18.99 -10.98
N ALA A 620 9.02 -18.28 -9.94
CA ALA A 620 9.85 -17.43 -9.07
C ALA A 620 10.02 -18.03 -7.68
N ARG A 621 9.99 -19.37 -7.58
CA ARG A 621 10.05 -20.08 -6.30
C ARG A 621 11.37 -19.80 -5.60
N LEU A 622 11.28 -19.06 -4.51
CA LEU A 622 12.42 -18.56 -3.75
C LEU A 622 13.20 -19.66 -3.00
N VAL A 623 12.51 -20.75 -2.67
CA VAL A 623 13.07 -21.92 -1.98
C VAL A 623 12.60 -23.16 -2.75
N PRO A 624 13.50 -24.05 -3.20
CA PRO A 624 13.12 -25.26 -3.91
C PRO A 624 12.37 -26.24 -2.98
N ASP A 625 11.45 -27.00 -3.57
CA ASP A 625 10.59 -27.95 -2.87
C ASP A 625 11.26 -29.32 -2.75
N PHE A 626 11.75 -29.64 -1.56
CA PHE A 626 12.51 -30.87 -1.32
C PHE A 626 11.62 -32.11 -1.22
N PHE A 627 10.33 -31.94 -0.87
CA PHE A 627 9.42 -33.07 -0.71
C PHE A 627 8.89 -33.63 -2.04
N LYS A 628 8.87 -32.83 -3.11
CA LYS A 628 8.57 -33.31 -4.48
C LYS A 628 9.76 -34.00 -5.17
N ALA A 629 11.00 -33.67 -4.77
CA ALA A 629 12.21 -34.18 -5.43
C ALA A 629 12.53 -35.65 -5.10
N GLU A 630 12.02 -36.20 -4.00
CA GLU A 630 12.26 -37.60 -3.60
C GLU A 630 11.17 -38.58 -4.11
N GLY A 631 10.13 -38.10 -4.81
CA GLY A 631 8.90 -38.88 -5.07
C GLY A 631 8.54 -39.25 -6.51
N GLN A 632 9.35 -38.94 -7.54
CA GLN A 632 9.02 -39.30 -8.92
C GLN A 632 10.21 -39.95 -9.65
N PRO A 633 10.11 -41.25 -10.05
CA PRO A 633 10.97 -41.79 -11.08
C PRO A 633 10.40 -41.36 -12.44
N SER A 634 10.80 -40.18 -12.93
CA SER A 634 10.50 -39.78 -14.31
C SER A 634 11.50 -40.44 -15.27
N SER A 635 11.00 -41.40 -16.03
CA SER A 635 11.64 -41.97 -17.22
C SER A 635 11.92 -40.85 -18.24
N PRO A 636 13.14 -40.71 -18.77
CA PRO A 636 13.43 -39.70 -19.79
C PRO A 636 13.04 -40.23 -21.17
N GLU A 637 11.94 -39.74 -21.74
CA GLU A 637 11.68 -39.86 -23.17
C GLU A 637 12.70 -39.04 -23.95
N LYS A 638 13.65 -39.76 -24.56
CA LYS A 638 14.55 -39.23 -25.59
C LYS A 638 13.76 -39.00 -26.86
N HIS A 639 13.81 -37.79 -27.38
CA HIS A 639 13.61 -37.52 -28.81
C HIS A 639 14.48 -38.50 -29.63
N ARG A 640 13.84 -39.40 -30.38
CA ARG A 640 14.48 -40.15 -31.46
C ARG A 640 13.97 -39.62 -32.79
N ARG A 641 14.90 -39.04 -33.54
CA ARG A 641 14.81 -38.85 -34.98
C ARG A 641 14.55 -40.19 -35.65
N ARG A 642 13.65 -40.18 -36.63
CA ARG A 642 13.34 -41.27 -37.53
C ARG A 642 14.38 -41.24 -38.64
N ASP A 643 15.25 -42.25 -38.69
CA ASP A 643 15.95 -42.68 -39.90
C ASP A 643 16.26 -44.18 -39.77
N SER A 644 15.92 -44.87 -40.87
CA SER A 644 16.24 -46.20 -41.40
C SER A 644 16.89 -47.34 -40.59
N ASP A 645 16.31 -48.52 -40.87
CA ASP A 645 16.91 -49.83 -41.13
C ASP A 645 17.28 -50.84 -40.01
N GLN A 646 16.61 -52.00 -40.17
CA GLN A 646 17.09 -53.40 -40.09
C GLN A 646 17.54 -54.04 -38.77
N SER A 647 16.81 -55.13 -38.44
CA SER A 647 17.25 -56.45 -37.89
C SER A 647 18.04 -56.47 -36.57
N SER A 648 17.95 -57.44 -35.64
CA SER A 648 17.24 -58.70 -35.43
C SER A 648 17.78 -59.26 -34.08
N THR A 649 16.99 -60.06 -33.33
CA THR A 649 17.41 -61.11 -32.35
C THR A 649 18.25 -60.69 -31.12
N GLY A 650 18.16 -61.22 -29.89
CA GLY A 650 17.41 -62.23 -29.14
C GLY A 650 17.86 -62.05 -27.65
N PHE A 651 16.97 -62.17 -26.66
CA PHE A 651 16.72 -63.34 -25.78
C PHE A 651 17.70 -63.54 -24.59
N ASP A 652 17.08 -63.82 -23.43
CA ASP A 652 17.58 -64.34 -22.12
C ASP A 652 18.42 -63.43 -21.19
N GLY A 653 18.25 -63.43 -19.87
CA GLY A 653 17.42 -64.25 -18.97
C GLY A 653 17.87 -64.05 -17.51
N GLU A 654 16.89 -64.10 -16.59
CA GLU A 654 16.94 -64.55 -15.19
C GLU A 654 17.61 -63.72 -14.05
N THR A 655 16.72 -63.36 -13.11
CA THR A 655 16.84 -62.95 -11.69
C THR A 655 17.23 -64.09 -10.72
N PRO A 656 17.33 -63.87 -9.37
CA PRO A 656 17.82 -62.75 -8.53
C PRO A 656 18.77 -63.25 -7.40
N PRO A 657 19.25 -62.39 -6.46
CA PRO A 657 19.04 -62.76 -5.05
C PRO A 657 18.83 -61.63 -4.01
N LEU A 658 18.63 -62.14 -2.79
CA LEU A 658 18.16 -61.67 -1.47
C LEU A 658 18.87 -60.49 -0.76
N LEU A 659 18.12 -60.00 0.24
CA LEU A 659 18.38 -58.94 1.24
C LEU A 659 19.63 -59.12 2.14
N SER A 660 20.39 -58.04 2.35
CA SER A 660 21.09 -57.77 3.62
C SER A 660 21.41 -56.28 3.83
N ARG A 661 21.25 -55.81 5.07
CA ARG A 661 21.50 -54.45 5.56
C ARG A 661 23.00 -54.18 5.72
N ARG A 662 23.52 -53.10 5.12
CA ARG A 662 24.52 -52.23 5.76
C ARG A 662 24.76 -50.89 5.04
N SER A 663 24.93 -49.86 5.87
CA SER A 663 25.81 -48.69 5.70
C SER A 663 25.49 -47.66 4.63
N THR A 664 24.85 -46.58 5.09
CA THR A 664 24.95 -45.21 4.58
C THR A 664 26.40 -44.83 4.27
N MET A 665 26.73 -44.66 2.99
CA MET A 665 27.79 -43.79 2.41
C MET A 665 28.23 -44.36 1.06
N GLN A 666 27.41 -44.20 0.01
CA GLN A 666 27.84 -44.21 -1.40
C GLN A 666 26.63 -44.01 -2.33
N SER A 667 26.50 -42.83 -2.94
CA SER A 667 26.09 -42.65 -4.35
C SER A 667 26.03 -41.16 -4.72
N SER A 668 27.17 -40.47 -4.59
CA SER A 668 27.47 -39.36 -5.48
C SER A 668 27.89 -39.93 -6.84
N ARG A 669 26.95 -40.18 -7.76
CA ARG A 669 27.21 -40.34 -9.21
C ARG A 669 25.90 -40.56 -10.00
N ALA A 670 25.28 -39.46 -10.43
CA ALA A 670 24.41 -39.41 -11.61
C ALA A 670 24.05 -37.95 -11.95
N LEU A 671 25.03 -37.15 -12.39
CA LEU A 671 24.77 -35.99 -13.26
C LEU A 671 25.95 -35.86 -14.25
N PRO A 672 25.68 -35.65 -15.55
CA PRO A 672 26.72 -35.61 -16.57
C PRO A 672 27.59 -34.35 -16.45
N ARG A 673 28.89 -34.56 -16.71
CA ARG A 673 29.95 -33.54 -16.78
C ARG A 673 30.32 -33.31 -18.24
N ASN A 674 30.15 -32.07 -18.69
CA ASN A 674 31.05 -31.27 -19.55
C ASN A 674 30.31 -29.95 -19.83
N ASP A 675 30.85 -28.74 -19.80
CA ASP A 675 32.09 -28.08 -19.40
C ASP A 675 31.69 -26.58 -19.30
N SER A 676 32.29 -25.67 -18.55
CA SER A 676 33.67 -25.53 -18.13
C SER A 676 33.78 -24.68 -16.84
N PHE A 677 34.64 -25.15 -15.94
CA PHE A 677 35.09 -24.47 -14.73
C PHE A 677 36.23 -23.48 -15.02
N SER A 678 36.16 -22.30 -14.40
CA SER A 678 37.25 -21.68 -13.62
C SER A 678 36.57 -20.68 -12.68
N ASN A 679 36.79 -20.57 -11.37
CA ASN A 679 37.90 -20.92 -10.51
C ASN A 679 37.31 -21.10 -9.09
N ILE A 680 37.44 -22.28 -8.48
CA ILE A 680 37.41 -22.40 -7.01
C ILE A 680 38.87 -22.53 -6.58
N GLY A 681 39.51 -21.38 -6.43
CA GLY A 681 40.72 -21.20 -5.64
C GLY A 681 40.31 -20.61 -4.29
N ARG A 682 40.22 -21.49 -3.29
CA ARG A 682 40.22 -21.24 -1.84
C ARG A 682 40.88 -19.90 -1.47
N VAL A 683 40.16 -18.99 -0.80
CA VAL A 683 40.14 -18.90 0.67
C VAL A 683 41.55 -18.98 1.26
N GLY A 684 42.11 -17.80 1.59
CA GLY A 684 43.14 -17.62 2.60
C GLY A 684 42.60 -16.67 3.67
N ILE A 685 42.30 -17.22 4.84
CA ILE A 685 41.87 -16.53 6.06
C ILE A 685 43.15 -16.00 6.73
N PHE A 686 43.17 -14.70 7.06
CA PHE A 686 44.24 -13.88 7.69
C PHE A 686 45.43 -13.40 6.81
N SER A 687 45.33 -12.19 6.25
CA SER A 687 46.38 -11.13 6.36
C SER A 687 46.01 -9.81 5.65
N THR A 688 46.59 -8.75 6.18
CA THR A 688 46.51 -7.29 5.96
C THR A 688 46.73 -6.72 4.54
N ARG A 689 45.85 -5.77 4.13
CA ARG A 689 46.00 -4.62 3.16
C ARG A 689 46.66 -4.80 1.77
N PRO A 690 46.35 -3.92 0.79
CA PRO A 690 46.46 -4.17 -0.66
C PRO A 690 47.82 -3.71 -1.25
N PRO A 691 48.08 -4.04 -2.54
CA PRO A 691 48.19 -2.93 -3.49
C PRO A 691 47.66 -3.20 -4.91
N SER A 692 47.75 -2.11 -5.65
CA SER A 692 47.27 -1.67 -6.94
C SER A 692 47.93 -2.28 -8.18
N ARG A 693 47.41 -1.83 -9.34
CA ARG A 693 47.95 -1.86 -10.72
C ARG A 693 47.69 -3.12 -11.52
N ALA A 694 47.60 -3.10 -12.84
CA ALA A 694 47.29 -2.08 -13.85
C ALA A 694 47.35 -2.84 -15.18
N SER A 695 46.72 -2.27 -16.21
CA SER A 695 46.96 -2.56 -17.64
C SER A 695 46.36 -3.89 -18.15
N ARG A 696 45.92 -4.02 -19.39
CA ARG A 696 45.87 -3.07 -20.52
C ARG A 696 44.84 -3.63 -21.51
N SER A 697 44.13 -2.68 -22.09
CA SER A 697 43.30 -2.72 -23.30
C SER A 697 43.77 -3.63 -24.44
N ARG A 698 42.80 -4.15 -25.22
CA ARG A 698 42.68 -3.83 -26.65
C ARG A 698 41.27 -4.14 -27.18
N SER A 699 40.93 -3.39 -28.22
CA SER A 699 39.61 -2.97 -28.64
C SER A 699 39.30 -3.48 -30.05
N SER A 700 38.02 -3.75 -30.33
CA SER A 700 37.33 -3.57 -31.64
C SER A 700 35.88 -4.04 -31.47
N SER A 701 34.91 -3.14 -31.22
CA SER A 701 34.08 -2.42 -32.21
C SER A 701 33.05 -3.30 -32.94
N SER A 702 31.79 -3.26 -32.52
CA SER A 702 30.62 -2.85 -33.34
C SER A 702 29.28 -3.18 -32.64
N GLY A 703 28.56 -2.11 -32.25
CA GLY A 703 27.10 -1.92 -32.23
C GLY A 703 26.13 -3.03 -31.79
N GLY A 704 25.28 -2.70 -30.79
CA GLY A 704 23.99 -3.37 -30.58
C GLY A 704 23.57 -3.48 -29.11
N GLY A 705 23.11 -2.38 -28.51
CA GLY A 705 22.60 -2.39 -27.13
C GLY A 705 21.26 -3.10 -27.03
N PHE A 706 21.18 -4.16 -26.20
CA PHE A 706 19.92 -4.76 -25.78
C PHE A 706 19.38 -4.01 -24.57
N GLY A 707 18.19 -3.42 -24.74
CA GLY A 707 17.49 -2.58 -23.79
C GLY A 707 16.83 -3.34 -22.65
N SER A 708 16.85 -2.69 -21.48
CA SER A 708 16.00 -2.97 -20.34
C SER A 708 14.55 -2.62 -20.65
N SER A 709 13.65 -3.61 -20.69
CA SER A 709 12.20 -3.41 -20.77
C SER A 709 11.67 -2.95 -19.40
N GLY A 710 11.68 -1.64 -19.18
CA GLY A 710 10.96 -0.97 -18.10
C GLY A 710 9.47 -0.80 -18.45
N PHE A 711 8.60 -1.08 -17.49
CA PHE A 711 7.16 -0.85 -17.59
C PHE A 711 6.84 0.66 -17.71
N PRO A 712 5.88 1.07 -18.57
CA PRO A 712 5.44 2.46 -18.64
C PRO A 712 4.48 2.78 -17.49
N ILE A 713 4.73 3.89 -16.78
CA ILE A 713 3.87 4.42 -15.72
C ILE A 713 3.07 5.58 -16.33
N SER A 714 1.75 5.42 -16.45
CA SER A 714 0.83 6.50 -16.81
C SER A 714 0.63 7.44 -15.62
N GLY A 715 1.05 8.69 -15.74
CA GLY A 715 0.88 9.74 -14.73
C GLY A 715 -0.58 10.15 -14.52
N PHE A 716 -0.95 10.41 -13.26
CA PHE A 716 -2.24 10.98 -12.87
C PHE A 716 -2.26 12.51 -13.17
N THR A 717 -3.01 12.93 -14.18
CA THR A 717 -3.11 14.32 -14.67
C THR A 717 -4.34 15.10 -14.16
N THR A 718 -4.80 14.91 -12.92
CA THR A 718 -5.96 15.67 -12.39
C THR A 718 -5.66 16.47 -11.12
N LEU A 719 -4.49 17.10 -11.04
CA LEU A 719 -4.13 18.01 -9.94
C LEU A 719 -3.70 19.41 -10.40
N ASP A 720 -4.24 19.90 -11.52
CA ASP A 720 -3.88 21.22 -12.04
C ASP A 720 -4.66 22.40 -11.43
N SER A 721 -5.75 22.16 -10.71
CA SER A 721 -6.46 23.22 -10.00
C SER A 721 -6.06 23.30 -8.52
N ALA A 722 -5.79 24.51 -8.03
CA ALA A 722 -5.46 24.78 -6.62
C ALA A 722 -6.52 24.28 -5.62
N GLY A 723 -7.75 24.00 -6.10
CA GLY A 723 -8.84 23.38 -5.32
C GLY A 723 -8.70 21.86 -5.15
N GLY A 724 -8.10 21.14 -6.10
CA GLY A 724 -7.98 19.68 -6.07
C GLY A 724 -7.04 19.16 -4.99
N PHE A 725 -5.97 19.90 -4.70
CA PHE A 725 -5.02 19.55 -3.64
C PHE A 725 -5.59 19.76 -2.23
N ASP A 726 -6.37 20.83 -2.03
CA ASP A 726 -7.10 21.07 -0.78
C ASP A 726 -8.20 20.04 -0.57
N GLU A 727 -8.88 19.63 -1.64
CA GLU A 727 -9.90 18.60 -1.60
C GLU A 727 -9.33 17.20 -1.32
N ALA A 728 -8.18 16.86 -1.91
CA ALA A 728 -7.44 15.65 -1.58
C ALA A 728 -6.96 15.66 -0.12
N SER A 729 -6.38 16.77 0.34
CA SER A 729 -5.95 16.96 1.73
C SER A 729 -7.10 16.90 2.74
N ARG A 730 -8.30 17.37 2.35
CA ARG A 730 -9.53 17.31 3.14
C ARG A 730 -10.09 15.88 3.17
N LYS A 731 -10.22 15.22 2.02
CA LYS A 731 -10.67 13.82 1.91
C LYS A 731 -9.74 12.87 2.66
N ILE A 732 -8.43 13.13 2.65
CA ILE A 732 -7.44 12.38 3.44
C ILE A 732 -7.65 12.63 4.94
N ARG A 733 -7.87 13.88 5.37
CA ARG A 733 -8.18 14.21 6.79
C ARG A 733 -9.50 13.57 7.25
N GLU A 734 -10.50 13.54 6.39
CA GLU A 734 -11.82 12.98 6.66
C GLU A 734 -11.81 11.44 6.67
N ALA A 735 -11.09 10.82 5.74
CA ALA A 735 -10.79 9.38 5.77
C ALA A 735 -10.00 8.99 7.03
N MET A 736 -9.05 9.82 7.47
CA MET A 736 -8.34 9.64 8.73
C MET A 736 -9.25 9.79 9.97
N LYS A 737 -10.22 10.69 9.94
CA LYS A 737 -11.21 10.89 11.02
C LYS A 737 -12.18 9.71 11.11
N ASN A 738 -12.64 9.19 9.97
CA ASN A 738 -13.52 8.02 9.92
C ASN A 738 -12.80 6.74 10.33
N ARG A 739 -11.51 6.61 10.04
CA ARG A 739 -10.69 5.48 10.55
C ARG A 739 -10.47 5.55 12.06
N ARG A 740 -10.29 6.75 12.65
CA ARG A 740 -10.18 6.94 14.11
C ARG A 740 -11.39 6.36 14.87
N ARG A 741 -12.60 6.63 14.40
CA ARG A 741 -13.84 6.05 14.98
C ARG A 741 -13.90 4.53 14.87
N LYS A 742 -13.30 3.96 13.82
CA LYS A 742 -13.28 2.51 13.61
C LYS A 742 -12.25 1.81 14.50
N THR A 743 -11.16 2.48 14.84
CA THR A 743 -10.10 1.92 15.71
C THR A 743 -10.46 2.04 17.19
N GLU A 744 -11.20 3.09 17.58
CA GLU A 744 -11.75 3.25 18.94
C GLU A 744 -12.75 2.13 19.31
N GLY A 745 -13.39 1.47 18.33
CA GLY A 745 -14.32 0.36 18.58
C GLY A 745 -13.72 -1.05 18.55
N GLU A 746 -12.52 -1.24 17.98
CA GLU A 746 -11.86 -2.56 17.87
C GLU A 746 -10.81 -2.79 18.98
N GLU A 747 -10.28 -1.73 19.62
CA GLU A 747 -9.26 -1.85 20.67
C GLU A 747 -9.79 -1.98 22.12
N GLU A 748 -11.10 -1.82 22.37
CA GLU A 748 -11.70 -2.05 23.71
C GLU A 748 -11.74 -3.54 24.10
N GLN A 749 -11.48 -4.48 23.18
CA GLN A 749 -11.44 -5.92 23.48
C GLN A 749 -10.04 -6.45 23.84
N ASP A 750 -8.96 -5.79 23.41
CA ASP A 750 -7.57 -6.27 23.60
C ASP A 750 -6.92 -5.81 24.92
N GLU A 751 -7.60 -5.01 25.74
CA GLU A 751 -7.12 -4.62 27.09
C GLU A 751 -7.35 -5.70 28.17
N SER A 752 -8.01 -6.82 27.85
CA SER A 752 -8.30 -7.89 28.83
C SER A 752 -7.24 -8.99 28.96
N GLY A 753 -6.16 -8.97 28.17
CA GLY A 753 -5.31 -10.14 27.95
C GLY A 753 -3.91 -10.18 28.57
N ASP A 754 -3.35 -9.09 29.11
CA ASP A 754 -1.92 -9.07 29.46
C ASP A 754 -1.54 -8.16 30.65
N GLU A 755 -2.44 -8.00 31.63
CA GLU A 755 -2.16 -7.39 32.93
C GLU A 755 -2.34 -8.42 34.07
N SER A 756 -1.44 -9.39 34.15
CA SER A 756 -1.28 -10.21 35.36
C SER A 756 -0.10 -9.69 36.17
N GLU A 757 -0.34 -8.66 36.97
CA GLU A 757 0.33 -8.31 38.25
C GLU A 757 -0.06 -6.88 38.62
N GLU A 758 -1.09 -6.71 39.46
CA GLU A 758 -1.20 -5.74 40.55
C GLU A 758 -2.62 -5.84 41.13
N GLY A 759 -2.73 -6.48 42.29
CA GLY A 759 -3.94 -6.47 43.12
C GLY A 759 -3.98 -5.22 44.01
N GLU A 760 -5.20 -4.86 44.37
CA GLU A 760 -5.59 -4.02 45.52
C GLU A 760 -5.32 -2.50 45.39
N TYR A 761 -6.36 -1.75 45.02
CA TYR A 761 -7.08 -0.79 45.87
C TYR A 761 -8.19 -0.12 45.05
N ASP A 762 -9.42 -0.30 45.52
CA ASP A 762 -10.66 0.25 44.96
C ASP A 762 -11.07 1.53 45.71
N GLU A 763 -12.09 2.21 45.17
CA GLU A 763 -12.81 3.38 45.71
C GLU A 763 -12.21 4.77 45.46
N ALA A 764 -12.67 5.42 44.39
CA ALA A 764 -13.39 6.70 44.49
C ALA A 764 -13.77 7.24 43.10
N ARG A 765 -14.92 6.83 42.52
CA ARG A 765 -15.80 7.73 41.73
C ARG A 765 -17.15 7.11 41.31
N LYS A 766 -17.97 6.66 42.26
CA LYS A 766 -19.43 6.57 42.06
C LYS A 766 -20.12 7.68 42.86
N LYS A 767 -20.26 8.85 42.24
CA LYS A 767 -21.24 9.89 42.63
C LYS A 767 -21.34 10.92 41.52
N ASN A 768 -22.32 10.73 40.65
CA ASN A 768 -23.21 11.77 40.14
C ASN A 768 -24.05 11.13 39.04
N GLU A 769 -25.26 10.74 39.41
CA GLU A 769 -26.51 11.01 38.67
C GLU A 769 -27.64 10.23 39.36
N ARG A 770 -28.29 10.90 40.32
CA ARG A 770 -29.66 10.62 40.74
C ARG A 770 -30.44 11.92 40.54
N GLY A 771 -31.63 11.77 39.98
CA GLY A 771 -32.68 12.80 39.87
C GLY A 771 -33.61 12.45 38.71
N ASN A 772 -34.49 11.45 38.87
CA ASN A 772 -35.96 11.57 39.15
C ASN A 772 -36.76 11.81 37.84
N GLU A 773 -37.90 11.18 37.53
CA GLU A 773 -38.94 10.57 38.36
C GLU A 773 -39.99 9.83 37.47
N ARG A 774 -40.74 8.90 38.08
CA ARG A 774 -42.12 8.39 37.80
C ARG A 774 -42.33 7.00 37.14
N ALA A 775 -42.84 6.11 38.00
CA ALA A 775 -43.52 4.81 37.79
C ALA A 775 -45.07 5.03 37.61
N PRO A 776 -46.01 4.03 37.61
CA PRO A 776 -45.96 2.69 38.22
C PRO A 776 -46.53 1.45 37.45
N HIS A 777 -46.01 0.27 37.83
CA HIS A 777 -46.58 -1.08 38.16
C HIS A 777 -48.06 -1.47 37.85
N PRO A 778 -48.50 -2.76 38.01
CA PRO A 778 -47.87 -3.95 38.63
C PRO A 778 -47.92 -5.26 37.78
N GLY A 779 -47.08 -6.27 38.01
CA GLY A 779 -47.21 -7.37 39.01
C GLY A 779 -47.10 -8.72 38.24
N GLY A 780 -46.61 -9.86 38.73
CA GLY A 780 -46.01 -10.28 39.98
C GLY A 780 -45.53 -11.75 39.83
N PHE A 781 -44.65 -12.17 40.76
CA PHE A 781 -44.42 -13.53 41.27
C PHE A 781 -43.87 -14.69 40.39
N ALA A 782 -42.59 -14.97 40.66
CA ALA A 782 -42.05 -16.18 41.33
C ALA A 782 -41.97 -17.56 40.63
N ALA A 783 -40.70 -17.97 40.45
CA ALA A 783 -40.03 -19.15 41.05
C ALA A 783 -40.11 -20.56 40.42
N ALA A 784 -38.89 -21.14 40.35
CA ALA A 784 -38.48 -22.53 40.60
C ALA A 784 -38.54 -23.59 39.47
N MET A 785 -37.36 -23.82 38.87
CA MET A 785 -36.60 -25.09 38.86
C MET A 785 -37.36 -26.40 39.14
N THR A 786 -37.33 -27.39 38.22
CA THR A 786 -36.43 -28.58 38.20
C THR A 786 -36.94 -29.71 37.28
N ALA A 787 -35.97 -30.50 36.77
CA ALA A 787 -36.07 -31.93 36.40
C ALA A 787 -36.77 -32.27 35.06
N THR A 788 -36.35 -33.25 34.23
CA THR A 788 -35.13 -34.07 34.03
C THR A 788 -35.32 -34.83 32.70
N SER A 789 -34.19 -35.15 32.05
CA SER A 789 -33.90 -36.39 31.28
C SER A 789 -34.59 -36.74 29.95
N SER A 790 -33.74 -36.88 28.92
CA SER A 790 -33.66 -37.97 27.91
C SER A 790 -34.78 -38.04 26.85
N SER A 791 -34.57 -38.37 25.58
CA SER A 791 -33.53 -39.14 24.90
C SER A 791 -33.62 -38.87 23.37
N HIS A 792 -32.51 -39.08 22.68
CA HIS A 792 -32.41 -39.05 21.22
C HIS A 792 -33.18 -40.19 20.55
N SER A 793 -33.92 -39.85 19.48
CA SER A 793 -34.05 -40.70 18.29
C SER A 793 -34.39 -39.81 17.08
N SER A 794 -33.61 -39.94 16.01
CA SER A 794 -33.89 -39.36 14.69
C SER A 794 -34.88 -40.25 13.94
N PRO A 795 -35.67 -39.70 12.98
CA PRO A 795 -35.29 -39.95 11.58
C PRO A 795 -35.55 -38.78 10.61
N SER A 796 -35.02 -39.00 9.39
CA SER A 796 -34.86 -38.21 8.15
C SER A 796 -36.11 -37.69 7.43
N HIS A 797 -35.98 -36.54 6.71
CA HIS A 797 -36.38 -36.24 5.30
C HIS A 797 -36.26 -34.71 4.96
N PRO A 798 -36.34 -34.24 3.67
CA PRO A 798 -35.29 -33.63 2.83
C PRO A 798 -35.34 -32.07 2.73
N PRO A 799 -34.42 -31.37 2.02
CA PRO A 799 -34.41 -29.90 1.97
C PRO A 799 -35.32 -29.33 0.86
N ALA A 800 -36.04 -28.25 1.21
CA ALA A 800 -36.91 -27.49 0.33
C ALA A 800 -36.23 -26.22 -0.23
N ASN A 801 -36.53 -25.93 -1.50
CA ASN A 801 -36.27 -24.70 -2.24
C ASN A 801 -36.61 -23.42 -1.45
N SER A 802 -35.72 -22.42 -1.47
CA SER A 802 -36.02 -21.07 -1.02
C SER A 802 -35.93 -20.05 -2.16
N SER A 803 -37.08 -19.75 -2.76
CA SER A 803 -37.28 -18.53 -3.56
C SER A 803 -37.45 -17.34 -2.62
N GLN A 804 -36.49 -16.40 -2.60
CA GLN A 804 -36.63 -15.16 -1.82
C GLN A 804 -37.73 -14.26 -2.41
N ARG A 805 -38.69 -13.86 -1.58
CA ARG A 805 -39.78 -12.90 -1.90
C ARG A 805 -39.23 -11.47 -2.00
N MET A 806 -39.68 -10.71 -3.02
CA MET A 806 -39.45 -9.26 -3.13
C MET A 806 -40.10 -8.48 -1.96
N PRO A 807 -39.45 -7.43 -1.42
CA PRO A 807 -39.98 -6.61 -0.33
C PRO A 807 -41.20 -5.75 -0.75
N VAL A 808 -42.17 -5.63 0.15
CA VAL A 808 -43.50 -4.99 -0.05
C VAL A 808 -43.42 -3.54 -0.56
N LYS A 809 -42.37 -2.79 -0.20
CA LYS A 809 -42.16 -1.40 -0.66
C LYS A 809 -41.90 -1.30 -2.17
N GLN A 810 -41.31 -2.34 -2.80
CA GLN A 810 -41.04 -2.36 -4.25
C GLN A 810 -42.30 -2.60 -5.08
N LYS A 811 -43.25 -3.42 -4.60
CA LYS A 811 -44.55 -3.63 -5.28
C LYS A 811 -45.38 -2.34 -5.34
N MET A 812 -45.39 -1.54 -4.27
CA MET A 812 -46.12 -0.27 -4.25
C MET A 812 -45.52 0.77 -5.20
N ALA A 813 -44.19 0.88 -5.30
CA ALA A 813 -43.54 1.86 -6.16
C ALA A 813 -43.72 1.57 -7.66
N LEU A 814 -43.74 0.29 -8.04
CA LEU A 814 -44.03 -0.14 -9.42
C LEU A 814 -45.52 0.05 -9.78
N SER A 815 -46.42 -0.22 -8.83
CA SER A 815 -47.86 0.03 -8.99
C SER A 815 -48.18 1.52 -9.11
N LEU A 816 -47.55 2.38 -8.29
CA LEU A 816 -47.71 3.84 -8.33
C LEU A 816 -47.14 4.48 -9.61
N LYS A 817 -46.00 4.00 -10.12
CA LYS A 817 -45.46 4.48 -11.41
C LYS A 817 -46.30 4.03 -12.61
N SER A 818 -46.84 2.80 -12.56
CA SER A 818 -47.81 2.30 -13.53
C SER A 818 -49.08 3.17 -13.53
N LEU A 819 -49.64 3.46 -12.35
CA LEU A 819 -50.81 4.32 -12.18
C LEU A 819 -50.58 5.77 -12.61
N ALA A 820 -49.44 6.38 -12.24
CA ALA A 820 -49.11 7.75 -12.64
C ALA A 820 -48.92 7.89 -14.16
N SER A 821 -48.37 6.85 -14.82
CA SER A 821 -48.22 6.83 -16.29
C SER A 821 -49.52 6.54 -17.05
N SER A 822 -50.53 6.00 -16.36
CA SER A 822 -51.87 5.77 -16.93
C SER A 822 -52.78 7.00 -16.81
N LEU A 823 -52.47 7.93 -15.90
CA LEU A 823 -53.27 9.13 -15.64
C LEU A 823 -52.75 10.38 -16.37
N LEU A 824 -51.50 10.38 -16.83
CA LEU A 824 -50.89 11.48 -17.59
C LEU A 824 -50.68 11.03 -19.04
N GLY A 825 -51.69 11.24 -19.87
CA GLY A 825 -51.67 10.91 -21.29
C GLY A 825 -50.72 11.80 -22.11
N GLY A 826 -50.14 11.22 -23.17
CA GLY A 826 -49.45 11.95 -24.23
C GLY A 826 -47.98 11.57 -24.43
N GLY A 827 -47.72 10.39 -24.99
CA GLY A 827 -46.40 10.00 -25.48
C GLY A 827 -46.42 8.57 -25.99
N SER A 828 -46.26 8.37 -27.30
CA SER A 828 -46.29 7.08 -27.98
C SER A 828 -45.37 6.07 -27.28
N LYS A 829 -45.96 5.09 -26.59
CA LYS A 829 -45.23 3.97 -25.96
C LYS A 829 -44.65 3.10 -27.08
N GLY A 830 -43.31 3.02 -27.14
CA GLY A 830 -42.66 1.87 -27.77
C GLY A 830 -43.11 0.56 -27.09
N PRO A 831 -42.93 -0.59 -27.74
CA PRO A 831 -43.28 -1.89 -27.15
C PRO A 831 -42.63 -2.02 -25.78
N ALA A 832 -43.40 -2.49 -24.79
CA ALA A 832 -42.85 -2.74 -23.46
C ALA A 832 -41.68 -3.73 -23.57
N PRO A 833 -40.56 -3.52 -22.83
CA PRO A 833 -39.41 -4.39 -22.94
C PRO A 833 -39.82 -5.82 -22.57
N PRO A 834 -39.34 -6.84 -23.31
CA PRO A 834 -39.66 -8.24 -23.04
C PRO A 834 -39.23 -8.60 -21.61
N PRO A 835 -39.89 -9.58 -20.96
CA PRO A 835 -39.45 -10.12 -19.68
C PRO A 835 -37.95 -10.46 -19.70
N VAL A 836 -37.28 -10.27 -18.56
CA VAL A 836 -35.84 -10.47 -18.40
C VAL A 836 -35.37 -11.83 -18.93
N ALA A 837 -36.18 -12.88 -18.73
CA ALA A 837 -35.90 -14.25 -19.16
C ALA A 837 -36.04 -14.49 -20.68
N GLU A 838 -36.75 -13.60 -21.40
CA GLU A 838 -36.98 -13.74 -22.84
C GLU A 838 -35.89 -13.09 -23.68
N LEU A 839 -35.17 -12.08 -23.15
CA LEU A 839 -34.15 -11.33 -23.90
C LEU A 839 -32.92 -12.19 -24.22
N PHE A 840 -32.31 -12.79 -23.20
CA PHE A 840 -31.13 -13.66 -23.33
C PHE A 840 -31.35 -14.99 -22.61
N PRO A 841 -30.81 -16.11 -23.12
CA PRO A 841 -30.90 -17.39 -22.44
C PRO A 841 -30.21 -17.32 -21.08
N LYS A 842 -30.90 -17.77 -20.01
CA LYS A 842 -30.34 -17.88 -18.67
C LYS A 842 -29.53 -19.18 -18.53
N THR A 843 -28.48 -19.18 -17.71
CA THR A 843 -27.78 -20.42 -17.35
C THR A 843 -28.69 -21.35 -16.54
N ASP A 844 -28.65 -22.65 -16.84
CA ASP A 844 -29.41 -23.69 -16.15
C ASP A 844 -28.44 -24.69 -15.50
N PRO A 845 -28.44 -24.85 -14.16
CA PRO A 845 -27.55 -25.80 -13.47
C PRO A 845 -27.65 -27.23 -14.01
N ALA A 846 -28.84 -27.66 -14.49
CA ALA A 846 -29.03 -29.00 -15.03
C ALA A 846 -28.29 -29.24 -16.36
N VAL A 847 -28.05 -28.18 -17.14
CA VAL A 847 -27.45 -28.25 -18.49
C VAL A 847 -26.01 -27.73 -18.48
N ASP A 848 -25.77 -26.63 -17.77
CA ASP A 848 -24.50 -25.92 -17.71
C ASP A 848 -23.60 -26.37 -16.54
N GLY A 849 -24.12 -27.19 -15.61
CA GLY A 849 -23.42 -27.68 -14.42
C GLY A 849 -23.55 -26.75 -13.20
N ASP A 850 -23.22 -27.27 -12.02
CA ASP A 850 -23.33 -26.51 -10.76
C ASP A 850 -22.40 -25.28 -10.70
N ASP A 851 -21.35 -25.26 -11.52
CA ASP A 851 -20.41 -24.14 -11.66
C ASP A 851 -21.11 -22.80 -11.99
N CYS A 852 -22.28 -22.81 -12.65
CA CYS A 852 -23.00 -21.56 -12.94
C CYS A 852 -23.64 -20.91 -11.70
N LEU A 853 -23.76 -21.65 -10.58
CA LEU A 853 -24.25 -21.13 -9.29
C LEU A 853 -23.14 -20.56 -8.42
N HIS A 854 -21.88 -20.88 -8.73
CA HIS A 854 -20.72 -20.49 -7.94
C HIS A 854 -20.01 -19.31 -8.60
N ASP A 855 -19.80 -18.25 -7.83
CA ASP A 855 -18.93 -17.15 -8.24
C ASP A 855 -17.46 -17.56 -8.13
N CYS A 856 -16.58 -16.79 -8.76
CA CYS A 856 -15.16 -17.07 -8.80
C CYS A 856 -14.52 -17.07 -7.39
N ASP A 857 -14.35 -18.26 -6.81
CA ASP A 857 -13.70 -18.46 -5.50
C ASP A 857 -12.19 -18.13 -5.56
N SER A 858 -11.59 -18.16 -6.76
CA SER A 858 -10.16 -17.89 -7.00
C SER A 858 -9.86 -16.43 -7.42
N CYS A 859 -10.85 -15.55 -7.43
CA CYS A 859 -10.67 -14.17 -7.89
C CYS A 859 -9.83 -13.38 -6.87
N THR A 860 -8.74 -12.76 -7.35
CA THR A 860 -7.75 -12.14 -6.45
C THR A 860 -7.99 -10.65 -6.26
N VAL A 861 -8.65 -10.03 -7.25
CA VAL A 861 -9.07 -8.64 -7.26
C VAL A 861 -10.44 -8.53 -6.64
N HIS A 862 -10.59 -7.60 -5.69
CA HIS A 862 -11.88 -7.23 -5.10
C HIS A 862 -12.05 -5.73 -5.14
N TYR A 863 -13.31 -5.27 -5.08
CA TYR A 863 -13.56 -3.85 -4.88
C TYR A 863 -13.10 -3.36 -3.50
N PRO A 864 -12.66 -2.10 -3.36
CA PRO A 864 -12.28 -1.54 -2.07
C PRO A 864 -13.45 -1.62 -1.07
N ARG A 865 -13.17 -1.84 0.23
CA ARG A 865 -14.20 -2.01 1.29
C ARG A 865 -15.25 -0.88 1.39
N ASN A 866 -14.97 0.31 0.88
CA ASN A 866 -15.91 1.45 0.86
C ASN A 866 -16.64 1.64 -0.50
N PHE A 867 -16.56 0.67 -1.41
CA PHE A 867 -17.19 0.73 -2.72
C PHE A 867 -18.69 0.38 -2.60
N LYS A 868 -19.54 1.40 -2.58
CA LYS A 868 -21.00 1.23 -2.47
C LYS A 868 -21.63 1.07 -3.86
N ILE A 869 -22.33 -0.04 -4.06
CA ILE A 869 -23.20 -0.32 -5.21
C ILE A 869 -24.64 -0.24 -4.72
N GLU A 870 -25.51 0.43 -5.46
CA GLU A 870 -26.93 0.53 -5.13
C GLU A 870 -27.67 -0.73 -5.59
N TYR A 871 -28.34 -1.44 -4.68
CA TYR A 871 -29.11 -2.65 -4.99
C TYR A 871 -30.65 -2.46 -4.93
N ASP A 872 -31.13 -1.36 -4.35
CA ASP A 872 -32.56 -1.20 -4.03
C ASP A 872 -33.44 -0.84 -5.25
N ASP A 873 -32.84 -0.26 -6.28
CA ASP A 873 -33.53 0.16 -7.51
C ASP A 873 -33.63 -0.97 -8.56
N VAL A 874 -34.72 -0.96 -9.33
CA VAL A 874 -34.94 -1.85 -10.49
C VAL A 874 -34.01 -1.47 -11.64
N LEU A 875 -33.18 -2.41 -12.08
CA LEU A 875 -32.11 -2.17 -13.05
C LEU A 875 -32.58 -2.32 -14.52
N TYR A 876 -33.43 -3.31 -14.79
CA TYR A 876 -33.81 -3.71 -16.14
C TYR A 876 -34.76 -2.70 -16.82
N GLY A 877 -34.51 -2.42 -18.10
CA GLY A 877 -35.41 -1.61 -18.96
C GLY A 877 -35.33 -0.09 -18.75
N GLN A 878 -34.43 0.40 -17.88
CA GLN A 878 -34.22 1.83 -17.62
C GLN A 878 -33.03 2.38 -18.43
N ILE A 879 -33.12 2.29 -19.76
CA ILE A 879 -32.08 2.65 -20.72
C ILE A 879 -32.65 3.56 -21.82
N LYS A 880 -31.87 4.54 -22.29
CA LYS A 880 -32.19 5.30 -23.50
C LYS A 880 -31.84 4.47 -24.74
N ALA A 881 -32.79 4.31 -25.65
CA ALA A 881 -32.63 3.53 -26.88
C ALA A 881 -31.57 4.10 -27.86
N TRP A 882 -30.83 3.22 -28.52
CA TRP A 882 -29.96 3.55 -29.66
C TRP A 882 -29.93 2.43 -30.71
N SER A 883 -29.66 2.82 -31.96
CA SER A 883 -29.57 1.98 -33.15
C SER A 883 -28.13 1.58 -33.48
N THR A 884 -27.19 2.52 -33.37
CA THR A 884 -25.77 2.34 -33.66
C THR A 884 -24.91 2.86 -32.49
N HIS A 885 -23.70 2.35 -32.33
CA HIS A 885 -22.76 2.75 -31.29
C HIS A 885 -21.40 3.03 -31.93
N LEU A 886 -20.99 4.30 -31.90
CA LEU A 886 -19.75 4.81 -32.46
C LEU A 886 -18.72 4.99 -31.35
N LEU A 887 -17.64 4.22 -31.40
CA LEU A 887 -16.55 4.25 -30.43
C LEU A 887 -15.36 4.96 -31.03
N VAL A 888 -15.01 6.13 -30.50
CA VAL A 888 -13.88 6.92 -30.99
C VAL A 888 -12.62 6.59 -30.20
N GLY A 889 -11.56 6.16 -30.88
CA GLY A 889 -10.27 5.91 -30.25
C GLY A 889 -9.61 7.22 -29.80
N THR A 890 -9.19 7.28 -28.54
CA THR A 890 -8.49 8.46 -28.00
C THR A 890 -7.21 8.07 -27.25
N SER A 891 -6.90 6.78 -27.12
CA SER A 891 -5.81 6.27 -26.26
C SER A 891 -5.88 6.73 -24.77
N LYS A 892 -7.03 7.30 -24.33
CA LYS A 892 -7.26 7.80 -22.96
C LYS A 892 -8.18 6.85 -22.20
N ALA A 893 -8.07 6.83 -20.86
CA ALA A 893 -8.93 6.02 -19.99
C ALA A 893 -9.93 6.87 -19.18
N ASP A 894 -9.85 8.20 -19.25
CA ASP A 894 -10.78 9.16 -18.63
C ASP A 894 -10.91 10.40 -19.53
N TRP A 895 -12.05 11.08 -19.46
CA TRP A 895 -12.45 12.18 -20.37
C TRP A 895 -13.12 13.31 -19.60
N VAL A 896 -13.32 14.48 -20.23
CA VAL A 896 -14.14 15.56 -19.64
C VAL A 896 -15.59 15.11 -19.46
N ARG A 897 -16.38 15.83 -18.63
CA ARG A 897 -17.69 15.36 -18.14
C ARG A 897 -18.67 14.90 -19.23
N ASP A 898 -18.71 15.57 -20.38
CA ASP A 898 -19.37 15.11 -21.60
C ASP A 898 -18.37 15.11 -22.74
N VAL A 899 -18.23 13.98 -23.44
CA VAL A 899 -17.15 13.79 -24.43
C VAL A 899 -17.23 14.74 -25.63
N ALA A 900 -18.42 15.30 -25.90
CA ALA A 900 -18.62 16.30 -26.94
C ALA A 900 -17.99 17.67 -26.60
N ASP A 901 -17.68 17.94 -25.32
CA ASP A 901 -17.08 19.21 -24.88
C ASP A 901 -15.56 19.28 -25.15
N GLU A 902 -14.94 18.20 -25.66
CA GLU A 902 -13.52 18.18 -25.99
C GLU A 902 -13.25 18.91 -27.32
N LYS A 903 -12.82 20.17 -27.21
CA LYS A 903 -12.57 21.05 -28.34
C LYS A 903 -11.55 20.49 -29.33
N GLY A 904 -11.85 20.60 -30.62
CA GLY A 904 -11.01 20.14 -31.72
C GLY A 904 -11.05 18.63 -31.94
N SER A 905 -11.90 17.90 -31.22
CA SER A 905 -11.95 16.45 -31.26
C SER A 905 -12.99 15.91 -32.25
N VAL A 906 -12.84 14.66 -32.67
CA VAL A 906 -13.85 13.97 -33.51
C VAL A 906 -15.20 13.88 -32.79
N MET A 907 -15.21 13.79 -31.46
CA MET A 907 -16.44 13.71 -30.66
C MET A 907 -17.23 15.02 -30.70
N GLU A 908 -16.56 16.18 -30.63
CA GLU A 908 -17.18 17.49 -30.82
C GLU A 908 -17.77 17.61 -32.23
N ALA A 909 -17.02 17.17 -33.25
CA ALA A 909 -17.47 17.21 -34.64
C ALA A 909 -18.69 16.30 -34.89
N VAL A 910 -18.75 15.12 -34.26
CA VAL A 910 -19.90 14.21 -34.36
C VAL A 910 -21.16 14.80 -33.71
N ASP A 911 -21.03 15.50 -32.58
CA ASP A 911 -22.16 16.13 -31.90
C ASP A 911 -22.71 17.33 -32.69
N LYS A 912 -21.85 18.04 -33.42
CA LYS A 912 -22.22 19.17 -34.30
C LYS A 912 -22.75 18.74 -35.67
N ALA A 913 -22.47 17.52 -36.11
CA ALA A 913 -22.90 17.01 -37.41
C ALA A 913 -24.37 16.57 -37.40
N ASP A 914 -24.94 16.43 -38.60
CA ASP A 914 -26.30 15.91 -38.75
C ASP A 914 -26.41 14.47 -38.23
N LYS A 915 -27.54 14.15 -37.60
CA LYS A 915 -27.79 12.81 -37.05
C LYS A 915 -27.95 11.78 -38.18
N PRO A 916 -27.51 10.53 -38.00
CA PRO A 916 -27.62 9.51 -39.03
C PRO A 916 -29.09 9.16 -39.33
N THR A 917 -29.37 8.80 -40.58
CA THR A 917 -30.74 8.50 -41.03
C THR A 917 -31.27 7.15 -40.55
N ASN A 918 -30.39 6.23 -40.16
CA ASN A 918 -30.74 4.89 -39.66
C ASN A 918 -31.02 4.80 -38.15
N GLY A 919 -31.21 5.94 -37.49
CA GLY A 919 -31.71 6.04 -36.12
C GLY A 919 -30.71 6.65 -35.13
N ASN A 920 -30.98 6.49 -33.83
CA ASN A 920 -30.19 7.14 -32.79
C ASN A 920 -28.79 6.53 -32.68
N MET A 921 -27.75 7.33 -32.84
CA MET A 921 -26.37 6.91 -32.61
C MET A 921 -25.93 7.21 -31.18
N LYS A 922 -25.33 6.22 -30.53
CA LYS A 922 -24.62 6.39 -29.27
C LYS A 922 -23.16 6.72 -29.54
N LEU A 923 -22.70 7.86 -29.04
CA LEU A 923 -21.30 8.27 -29.12
C LEU A 923 -20.59 7.92 -27.80
N THR A 924 -19.47 7.21 -27.89
CA THR A 924 -18.55 7.03 -26.75
C THR A 924 -17.10 7.22 -27.18
N ALA A 925 -16.29 7.74 -26.26
CA ALA A 925 -14.84 7.79 -26.42
C ALA A 925 -14.23 6.52 -25.81
N SER A 926 -13.13 6.02 -26.35
CA SER A 926 -12.54 4.74 -25.97
C SER A 926 -11.01 4.79 -25.89
N ASN A 927 -10.42 3.96 -25.02
CA ASN A 927 -8.96 3.81 -24.91
C ASN A 927 -8.33 3.02 -26.06
N MET A 928 -9.09 2.72 -27.11
CA MET A 928 -8.64 2.10 -28.34
C MET A 928 -7.43 2.86 -28.91
N PRO A 929 -6.36 2.17 -29.35
CA PRO A 929 -5.15 2.82 -29.84
C PRO A 929 -5.46 3.70 -31.05
N THR A 930 -4.88 4.90 -31.04
CA THR A 930 -4.82 5.80 -32.20
C THR A 930 -3.66 5.37 -33.11
N PRO A 931 -3.70 5.64 -34.43
CA PRO A 931 -2.65 5.21 -35.37
C PRO A 931 -1.22 5.59 -34.95
N ASN A 932 -1.05 6.77 -34.33
CA ASN A 932 0.25 7.27 -33.87
C ASN A 932 0.47 7.07 -32.35
N HIS A 933 -0.44 6.40 -31.65
CA HIS A 933 -0.45 6.27 -30.18
C HIS A 933 -0.37 7.61 -29.42
N THR A 934 -0.75 8.71 -30.06
CA THR A 934 -0.84 10.04 -29.45
C THR A 934 -2.26 10.28 -28.93
N SER A 935 -2.38 11.22 -27.99
CA SER A 935 -3.68 11.67 -27.46
C SER A 935 -4.06 13.07 -27.97
N ASP A 936 -3.32 13.54 -28.98
CA ASP A 936 -3.55 14.80 -29.67
C ASP A 936 -4.67 14.63 -30.71
N TYR A 937 -5.60 15.58 -30.75
CA TYR A 937 -6.75 15.56 -31.66
C TYR A 937 -6.48 16.19 -33.01
N SER A 938 -5.28 16.77 -33.20
CA SER A 938 -4.81 17.28 -34.48
C SER A 938 -4.58 16.15 -35.50
N GLU A 939 -4.31 14.93 -35.03
CA GLU A 939 -4.02 13.76 -35.86
C GLU A 939 -5.28 12.91 -36.12
N PRO A 940 -5.33 12.17 -37.24
CA PRO A 940 -6.43 11.27 -37.52
C PRO A 940 -6.52 10.12 -36.50
N THR A 941 -7.75 9.72 -36.16
CA THR A 941 -8.01 8.60 -35.24
C THR A 941 -8.69 7.43 -35.93
N THR A 942 -8.82 6.32 -35.20
CA THR A 942 -9.60 5.14 -35.59
C THR A 942 -10.92 5.12 -34.82
N VAL A 943 -11.99 4.74 -35.50
CA VAL A 943 -13.34 4.62 -34.94
C VAL A 943 -13.86 3.20 -35.15
N LEU A 944 -14.47 2.59 -34.13
CA LEU A 944 -15.14 1.30 -34.23
C LEU A 944 -16.66 1.51 -34.26
N LEU A 945 -17.31 1.00 -35.31
CA LEU A 945 -18.77 1.08 -35.47
C LEU A 945 -19.43 -0.25 -35.09
N LEU A 946 -20.36 -0.20 -34.12
CA LEU A 946 -21.16 -1.34 -33.66
C LEU A 946 -22.66 -1.07 -33.94
N PRO A 947 -23.46 -2.10 -34.29
CA PRO A 947 -23.14 -3.52 -34.37
C PRO A 947 -22.38 -3.97 -35.62
N ALA A 948 -22.00 -3.07 -36.54
CA ALA A 948 -21.31 -3.44 -37.77
C ALA A 948 -19.98 -4.22 -37.56
N PHE A 949 -19.29 -4.02 -36.44
CA PHE A 949 -17.93 -4.54 -36.22
C PHE A 949 -16.95 -4.01 -37.29
N THR A 950 -17.12 -2.77 -37.75
CA THR A 950 -16.26 -2.15 -38.77
C THR A 950 -15.33 -1.12 -38.12
N LEU A 951 -14.02 -1.27 -38.33
CA LEU A 951 -13.00 -0.27 -38.00
C LEU A 951 -12.89 0.73 -39.15
N ILE A 952 -12.88 2.02 -38.82
CA ILE A 952 -12.73 3.12 -39.76
C ILE A 952 -11.50 3.90 -39.34
N HIS A 953 -10.46 3.85 -40.18
CA HIS A 953 -9.20 4.55 -39.96
C HIS A 953 -9.23 5.93 -40.61
N ASN A 954 -8.26 6.78 -40.24
CA ASN A 954 -8.08 8.12 -40.80
C ASN A 954 -9.23 9.10 -40.52
N VAL A 955 -9.96 8.92 -39.42
CA VAL A 955 -11.07 9.79 -39.04
C VAL A 955 -10.53 11.10 -38.45
N HIS A 956 -10.93 12.23 -39.03
CA HIS A 956 -10.53 13.57 -38.62
C HIS A 956 -11.78 14.46 -38.49
N PRO A 957 -11.84 15.46 -37.59
CA PRO A 957 -13.03 16.31 -37.42
C PRO A 957 -13.66 16.84 -38.72
N ARG A 958 -12.83 17.11 -39.74
CA ARG A 958 -13.28 17.60 -41.07
C ARG A 958 -14.03 16.57 -41.93
N ASN A 959 -13.76 15.27 -41.77
CA ASN A 959 -14.38 14.20 -42.58
C ASN A 959 -15.56 13.50 -41.86
N VAL A 960 -15.91 13.96 -40.66
CA VAL A 960 -17.03 13.42 -39.85
C VAL A 960 -18.40 13.49 -40.56
N PRO A 961 -18.78 14.56 -41.27
CA PRO A 961 -20.06 14.57 -41.98
C PRO A 961 -20.17 13.43 -43.01
N GLN A 962 -19.10 13.20 -43.78
CA GLN A 962 -19.00 12.11 -44.76
C GLN A 962 -19.02 10.73 -44.08
N LEU A 963 -18.34 10.58 -42.94
CA LEU A 963 -18.40 9.36 -42.12
C LEU A 963 -19.84 9.02 -41.73
N ILE A 964 -20.63 10.00 -41.30
CA ILE A 964 -22.00 9.77 -40.82
C ILE A 964 -22.95 9.44 -41.98
N THR A 965 -22.87 10.17 -43.09
CA THR A 965 -23.77 9.97 -44.23
C THR A 965 -23.44 8.70 -45.02
N GLU A 966 -22.16 8.45 -45.31
CA GLU A 966 -21.75 7.37 -46.21
C GLU A 966 -21.52 6.04 -45.49
N ILE A 967 -21.08 6.04 -44.23
CA ILE A 967 -20.75 4.81 -43.50
C ILE A 967 -21.80 4.52 -42.42
N VAL A 968 -21.98 5.43 -41.45
CA VAL A 968 -22.85 5.16 -40.29
C VAL A 968 -24.29 4.93 -40.73
N SER A 969 -24.84 5.78 -41.60
CA SER A 969 -26.23 5.71 -42.04
C SER A 969 -26.54 4.48 -42.90
N LYS A 970 -25.54 3.89 -43.57
CA LYS A 970 -25.69 2.68 -44.40
C LYS A 970 -25.39 1.38 -43.63
N SER A 971 -24.92 1.48 -42.39
CA SER A 971 -24.53 0.33 -41.57
C SER A 971 -25.72 -0.32 -40.85
N PRO A 972 -25.62 -1.61 -40.47
CA PRO A 972 -26.65 -2.32 -39.73
C PRO A 972 -26.91 -1.71 -38.35
N THR A 973 -28.16 -1.80 -37.90
CA THR A 973 -28.64 -1.30 -36.60
C THR A 973 -28.94 -2.44 -35.63
N SER A 974 -29.21 -2.12 -34.37
CA SER A 974 -29.62 -3.07 -33.32
C SER A 974 -30.86 -3.90 -33.65
N THR A 975 -31.70 -3.46 -34.61
CA THR A 975 -32.92 -4.15 -35.05
C THR A 975 -32.80 -4.79 -36.44
N SER A 976 -31.70 -4.55 -37.16
CA SER A 976 -31.50 -5.11 -38.49
C SER A 976 -31.33 -6.64 -38.44
N PRO A 977 -31.84 -7.39 -39.43
CA PRO A 977 -31.66 -8.84 -39.48
C PRO A 977 -30.18 -9.22 -39.67
N LEU A 978 -29.79 -10.41 -39.20
CA LEU A 978 -28.45 -10.97 -39.40
C LEU A 978 -28.24 -11.40 -40.86
N THR A 979 -27.95 -10.42 -41.70
CA THR A 979 -27.64 -10.62 -43.12
C THR A 979 -26.27 -10.00 -43.42
N PRO A 980 -25.49 -10.57 -44.36
CA PRO A 980 -24.21 -9.99 -44.76
C PRO A 980 -24.41 -8.57 -45.28
N PHE A 981 -23.54 -7.64 -44.86
CA PHE A 981 -23.53 -6.27 -45.37
C PHE A 981 -22.11 -5.90 -45.81
N SER A 982 -22.00 -4.87 -46.65
CA SER A 982 -20.72 -4.36 -47.11
C SER A 982 -20.71 -2.84 -47.05
N VAL A 983 -19.59 -2.28 -46.60
CA VAL A 983 -19.30 -0.84 -46.54
C VAL A 983 -18.16 -0.56 -47.52
N PRO A 984 -18.10 0.60 -48.20
CA PRO A 984 -17.00 0.92 -49.10
C PRO A 984 -15.64 0.82 -48.41
N ALA A 985 -14.68 0.11 -49.02
CA ALA A 985 -13.33 -0.12 -48.47
C ALA A 985 -12.53 1.18 -48.26
N SER A 986 -12.77 2.18 -49.09
CA SER A 986 -12.18 3.52 -48.96
C SER A 986 -13.15 4.59 -49.43
N LEU A 987 -13.16 5.74 -48.76
CA LEU A 987 -13.85 6.95 -49.23
C LEU A 987 -12.84 8.07 -49.50
N PRO A 988 -12.93 8.76 -50.65
CA PRO A 988 -12.02 9.85 -50.98
C PRO A 988 -12.14 10.98 -49.95
N SER A 989 -11.00 11.61 -49.64
CA SER A 989 -10.95 12.74 -48.71
C SER A 989 -11.65 13.97 -49.30
N PRO A 990 -12.39 14.74 -48.48
CA PRO A 990 -12.97 16.02 -48.90
C PRO A 990 -11.90 17.12 -49.10
N ASP A 991 -10.69 16.94 -48.54
CA ASP A 991 -9.55 17.85 -48.65
C ASP A 991 -8.26 17.01 -48.77
N PRO A 992 -7.88 16.57 -49.99
CA PRO A 992 -6.81 15.59 -50.19
C PRO A 992 -5.41 16.10 -49.81
N ASP A 993 -5.21 17.42 -49.72
CA ASP A 993 -3.93 18.02 -49.36
C ASP A 993 -3.66 17.97 -47.85
N ASN A 994 -4.72 17.97 -47.01
CA ASN A 994 -4.60 18.04 -45.55
C ASN A 994 -5.18 16.85 -44.79
N VAL A 995 -6.11 16.09 -45.39
CA VAL A 995 -6.83 15.01 -44.71
C VAL A 995 -6.70 13.72 -45.51
N PRO A 996 -6.28 12.60 -44.90
CA PRO A 996 -6.23 11.31 -45.57
C PRO A 996 -7.64 10.74 -45.86
N ALA A 997 -7.73 9.88 -46.88
CA ALA A 997 -8.93 9.13 -47.21
C ALA A 997 -9.37 8.22 -46.05
N LEU A 998 -10.68 8.10 -45.82
CA LEU A 998 -11.23 7.17 -44.83
C LEU A 998 -11.04 5.74 -45.35
N LEU A 999 -10.51 4.86 -44.51
CA LEU A 999 -10.31 3.45 -44.83
C LEU A 999 -11.17 2.60 -43.91
N THR A 1000 -11.92 1.65 -44.45
CA THR A 1000 -12.73 0.72 -43.66
C THR A 1000 -12.11 -0.67 -43.66
N ALA A 1001 -12.12 -1.31 -42.49
CA ALA A 1001 -11.63 -2.66 -42.26
C ALA A 1001 -12.59 -3.41 -41.34
N ASP A 1002 -12.67 -4.74 -41.47
CA ASP A 1002 -13.45 -5.55 -40.54
C ASP A 1002 -12.70 -5.68 -39.20
N CYS A 1003 -13.41 -5.60 -38.07
CA CYS A 1003 -12.80 -5.72 -36.75
C CYS A 1003 -12.38 -7.18 -36.50
N PRO A 1004 -11.11 -7.45 -36.14
CA PRO A 1004 -10.59 -8.82 -36.02
C PRO A 1004 -11.22 -9.61 -34.85
N HIS A 1005 -11.85 -8.92 -33.90
CA HIS A 1005 -12.41 -9.55 -32.69
C HIS A 1005 -13.73 -10.27 -32.98
N ARG A 1006 -13.88 -11.46 -32.37
CA ARG A 1006 -15.16 -12.21 -32.37
C ARG A 1006 -16.13 -11.68 -31.30
N ALA A 1007 -15.61 -11.08 -30.23
CA ALA A 1007 -16.39 -10.35 -29.24
C ALA A 1007 -15.64 -9.11 -28.71
N VAL A 1008 -16.38 -8.08 -28.28
CA VAL A 1008 -15.82 -6.86 -27.69
C VAL A 1008 -16.52 -6.58 -26.36
N ILE A 1009 -15.72 -6.41 -25.31
CA ILE A 1009 -16.17 -6.04 -23.97
C ILE A 1009 -15.85 -4.57 -23.73
N LEU A 1010 -16.89 -3.78 -23.46
CA LEU A 1010 -16.77 -2.35 -23.18
C LEU A 1010 -17.11 -2.07 -21.73
N MET A 1011 -16.28 -1.28 -21.06
CA MET A 1011 -16.47 -0.93 -19.65
C MET A 1011 -16.40 0.57 -19.41
N CYS A 1012 -17.36 1.10 -18.67
CA CYS A 1012 -17.34 2.52 -18.29
C CYS A 1012 -16.21 2.82 -17.31
N SER A 1013 -15.21 3.61 -17.72
CA SER A 1013 -14.07 4.02 -16.87
C SER A 1013 -14.08 5.51 -16.48
N GLN A 1014 -15.05 6.29 -16.97
CA GLN A 1014 -15.04 7.75 -16.83
C GLN A 1014 -15.17 8.20 -15.36
N GLY A 1015 -14.03 8.54 -14.75
CA GLY A 1015 -13.89 8.91 -13.35
C GLY A 1015 -14.37 10.32 -13.06
N THR A 1016 -14.25 11.24 -14.02
CA THR A 1016 -14.75 12.62 -13.91
C THR A 1016 -16.26 12.70 -13.76
N ARG A 1017 -17.00 11.75 -14.35
CA ARG A 1017 -18.47 11.69 -14.29
C ARG A 1017 -18.97 10.79 -13.16
N ASP A 1018 -18.38 9.59 -13.00
CA ASP A 1018 -18.62 8.70 -11.86
C ASP A 1018 -17.30 8.10 -11.35
N ALA A 1019 -16.83 8.59 -10.21
CA ALA A 1019 -15.59 8.14 -9.57
C ALA A 1019 -15.60 6.63 -9.20
N ARG A 1020 -16.77 5.99 -9.13
CA ARG A 1020 -16.86 4.53 -8.95
C ARG A 1020 -16.51 3.79 -10.23
N CYS A 1021 -16.97 4.26 -11.39
CA CYS A 1021 -16.65 3.68 -12.69
C CYS A 1021 -15.13 3.69 -12.96
N GLY A 1022 -14.46 4.81 -12.69
CA GLY A 1022 -13.00 4.91 -12.78
C GLY A 1022 -12.21 4.01 -11.82
N LYS A 1023 -12.83 3.54 -10.72
CA LYS A 1023 -12.24 2.56 -9.81
C LYS A 1023 -12.57 1.12 -10.21
N SER A 1024 -13.79 0.85 -10.67
CA SER A 1024 -14.24 -0.50 -11.01
C SER A 1024 -13.66 -1.01 -12.31
N ALA A 1025 -13.59 -0.19 -13.36
CA ALA A 1025 -13.22 -0.64 -14.70
C ALA A 1025 -11.79 -1.24 -14.79
N PRO A 1026 -10.73 -0.64 -14.19
CA PRO A 1026 -9.40 -1.24 -14.21
C PRO A 1026 -9.33 -2.59 -13.48
N LEU A 1027 -10.13 -2.75 -12.42
CA LEU A 1027 -10.21 -3.98 -11.63
C LEU A 1027 -10.92 -5.09 -12.41
N LEU A 1028 -12.05 -4.76 -13.04
CA LEU A 1028 -12.78 -5.69 -13.91
C LEU A 1028 -11.96 -6.08 -15.13
N ARG A 1029 -11.28 -5.12 -15.79
CA ARG A 1029 -10.38 -5.40 -16.92
C ARG A 1029 -9.32 -6.42 -16.54
N LYS A 1030 -8.66 -6.22 -15.39
CA LYS A 1030 -7.60 -7.11 -14.92
C LYS A 1030 -8.10 -8.55 -14.71
N GLU A 1031 -9.29 -8.75 -14.14
CA GLU A 1031 -9.86 -10.10 -13.97
C GLU A 1031 -10.36 -10.69 -15.29
N LEU A 1032 -10.99 -9.91 -16.16
CA LEU A 1032 -11.39 -10.40 -17.49
C LEU A 1032 -10.17 -10.83 -18.32
N GLU A 1033 -9.08 -10.07 -18.29
CA GLU A 1033 -7.80 -10.46 -18.91
C GLU A 1033 -7.25 -11.74 -18.31
N ARG A 1034 -7.30 -11.88 -16.98
CA ARG A 1034 -6.85 -13.09 -16.28
C ARG A 1034 -7.64 -14.33 -16.72
N GLN A 1035 -8.95 -14.20 -16.99
CA GLN A 1035 -9.80 -15.30 -17.43
C GLN A 1035 -9.63 -15.61 -18.93
N LEU A 1036 -9.40 -14.59 -19.77
CA LEU A 1036 -9.28 -14.75 -21.22
C LEU A 1036 -7.88 -15.17 -21.69
N ARG A 1037 -6.80 -14.82 -20.95
CA ARG A 1037 -5.42 -15.19 -21.31
C ARG A 1037 -5.15 -16.70 -21.29
N PRO A 1038 -5.57 -17.49 -20.28
CA PRO A 1038 -5.40 -18.94 -20.28
C PRO A 1038 -6.14 -19.64 -21.43
N LEU A 1039 -7.28 -19.09 -21.85
CA LEU A 1039 -8.02 -19.56 -23.03
C LEU A 1039 -7.35 -19.14 -24.35
N GLY A 1040 -6.31 -18.30 -24.30
CA GLY A 1040 -5.67 -17.76 -25.49
C GLY A 1040 -6.58 -16.81 -26.28
N LEU A 1041 -7.64 -16.26 -25.68
CA LEU A 1041 -8.67 -15.48 -26.36
C LEU A 1041 -8.51 -13.96 -26.20
N TYR A 1042 -7.72 -13.47 -25.25
CA TYR A 1042 -7.48 -12.03 -25.11
C TYR A 1042 -6.72 -11.47 -26.34
N ARG A 1043 -7.23 -10.38 -26.94
CA ARG A 1043 -6.62 -9.68 -28.07
C ARG A 1043 -6.68 -8.17 -27.88
N ASP A 1044 -5.56 -7.50 -28.13
CA ASP A 1044 -5.55 -6.05 -28.34
C ASP A 1044 -5.75 -5.76 -29.85
N LEU A 1045 -6.00 -4.50 -30.24
CA LEU A 1045 -6.15 -4.19 -31.69
C LEU A 1045 -4.85 -4.32 -32.48
N ASP A 1046 -3.70 -4.18 -31.81
CA ASP A 1046 -2.38 -4.31 -32.44
C ASP A 1046 -1.95 -5.79 -32.55
N ASP A 1047 -2.78 -6.73 -32.10
CA ASP A 1047 -2.51 -8.17 -32.17
C ASP A 1047 -2.99 -8.73 -33.52
N GLU A 1048 -2.05 -9.20 -34.34
CA GLU A 1048 -2.33 -9.72 -35.70
C GLU A 1048 -3.01 -11.11 -35.68
N ARG A 1049 -3.16 -11.74 -34.51
CA ARG A 1049 -3.79 -13.07 -34.42
C ARG A 1049 -5.31 -12.96 -34.63
N PRO A 1050 -5.90 -13.73 -35.56
CA PRO A 1050 -7.32 -13.63 -35.88
C PRO A 1050 -8.21 -14.02 -34.69
N GLY A 1051 -9.36 -13.34 -34.58
CA GLY A 1051 -10.43 -13.66 -33.64
C GLY A 1051 -10.24 -13.09 -32.23
N GLY A 1052 -10.73 -13.79 -31.21
CA GLY A 1052 -10.56 -13.43 -29.81
C GLY A 1052 -11.50 -12.33 -29.29
N VAL A 1053 -11.13 -11.76 -28.14
CA VAL A 1053 -11.93 -10.82 -27.35
C VAL A 1053 -11.12 -9.55 -27.08
N GLY A 1054 -11.63 -8.42 -27.59
CA GLY A 1054 -11.12 -7.09 -27.30
C GLY A 1054 -11.74 -6.50 -26.03
N ILE A 1055 -10.95 -5.90 -25.16
CA ILE A 1055 -11.43 -5.26 -23.93
C ILE A 1055 -11.09 -3.77 -23.95
N TYR A 1056 -12.11 -2.92 -24.02
CA TYR A 1056 -11.93 -1.47 -24.10
C TYR A 1056 -12.67 -0.72 -22.99
N PHE A 1057 -12.02 0.31 -22.48
CA PHE A 1057 -12.65 1.34 -21.69
C PHE A 1057 -13.44 2.28 -22.60
N ILE A 1058 -14.58 2.73 -22.09
CA ILE A 1058 -15.43 3.70 -22.76
C ILE A 1058 -15.87 4.81 -21.79
N SER A 1059 -16.24 5.95 -22.37
CA SER A 1059 -16.87 7.04 -21.65
C SER A 1059 -18.24 6.64 -21.08
N HIS A 1060 -18.82 7.49 -20.24
CA HIS A 1060 -19.98 7.16 -19.43
C HIS A 1060 -21.22 6.88 -20.28
N VAL A 1061 -21.72 5.66 -20.14
CA VAL A 1061 -22.86 5.15 -20.92
C VAL A 1061 -24.23 5.33 -20.26
N GLY A 1062 -24.30 5.99 -19.10
CA GLY A 1062 -25.52 6.26 -18.32
C GLY A 1062 -25.60 5.44 -17.02
N GLY A 1063 -26.49 5.82 -16.10
CA GLY A 1063 -26.79 5.04 -14.89
C GLY A 1063 -25.78 5.19 -13.74
N HIS A 1064 -25.47 6.45 -13.38
CA HIS A 1064 -24.56 6.80 -12.28
C HIS A 1064 -24.84 6.05 -10.99
N LYS A 1065 -26.08 5.65 -10.70
CA LYS A 1065 -26.46 4.99 -9.45
C LYS A 1065 -25.81 3.60 -9.27
N TYR A 1066 -25.65 2.84 -10.35
CA TYR A 1066 -25.38 1.39 -10.31
C TYR A 1066 -23.89 1.02 -10.38
N SER A 1067 -23.07 1.81 -11.07
CA SER A 1067 -21.62 1.58 -11.29
C SER A 1067 -21.26 0.22 -11.92
N ALA A 1068 -20.00 0.03 -12.31
CA ALA A 1068 -19.51 -1.21 -12.95
C ALA A 1068 -20.33 -1.64 -14.19
N ASN A 1069 -20.58 -0.69 -15.11
CA ASN A 1069 -21.27 -0.97 -16.36
C ASN A 1069 -20.35 -1.74 -17.33
N VAL A 1070 -20.80 -2.90 -17.81
CA VAL A 1070 -20.12 -3.77 -18.77
C VAL A 1070 -21.07 -4.04 -19.94
N MET A 1071 -20.64 -3.80 -21.17
CA MET A 1071 -21.38 -4.12 -22.38
C MET A 1071 -20.59 -5.15 -23.19
N VAL A 1072 -21.22 -6.25 -23.58
CA VAL A 1072 -20.57 -7.32 -24.36
C VAL A 1072 -21.24 -7.39 -25.72
N TYR A 1073 -20.51 -7.05 -26.76
CA TYR A 1073 -20.91 -7.25 -28.16
C TYR A 1073 -20.32 -8.56 -28.67
N ARG A 1074 -21.14 -9.44 -29.26
CA ARG A 1074 -20.69 -10.74 -29.79
C ARG A 1074 -21.13 -10.90 -31.24
N ARG A 1075 -20.25 -11.43 -32.08
CA ARG A 1075 -20.63 -11.98 -33.40
C ARG A 1075 -21.51 -13.23 -33.22
N PRO A 1076 -22.32 -13.63 -34.23
CA PRO A 1076 -23.07 -14.88 -34.20
C PRO A 1076 -22.13 -16.08 -33.95
N ASN A 1077 -22.51 -16.97 -33.04
CA ASN A 1077 -21.76 -18.17 -32.65
C ASN A 1077 -20.23 -17.91 -32.52
N ALA A 1078 -19.86 -16.86 -31.78
CA ALA A 1078 -18.53 -16.26 -31.78
C ALA A 1078 -17.37 -17.25 -31.55
N PHE A 1079 -17.62 -18.35 -30.81
CA PHE A 1079 -16.63 -19.36 -30.46
C PHE A 1079 -17.10 -20.80 -30.71
N GLY A 1080 -18.23 -21.02 -31.39
CA GLY A 1080 -18.74 -22.37 -31.69
C GLY A 1080 -19.40 -23.10 -30.51
N LEU A 1081 -19.64 -22.42 -29.38
CA LEU A 1081 -20.11 -23.04 -28.12
C LEU A 1081 -21.57 -22.70 -27.79
N ASP A 1082 -22.29 -22.03 -28.69
CA ASP A 1082 -23.67 -21.60 -28.45
C ASP A 1082 -24.66 -22.80 -28.54
N ASP A 1083 -24.29 -23.89 -29.25
CA ASP A 1083 -25.16 -25.04 -29.57
C ASP A 1083 -24.99 -26.29 -28.68
N GLU A 1084 -23.91 -26.44 -27.91
CA GLU A 1084 -23.61 -27.64 -27.08
C GLU A 1084 -24.70 -27.95 -26.03
N ALA A 1085 -25.54 -26.98 -25.68
CA ALA A 1085 -26.64 -27.15 -24.73
C ALA A 1085 -27.81 -27.99 -25.29
N LYS A 1086 -27.93 -28.18 -26.61
CA LYS A 1086 -29.01 -28.98 -27.23
C LYS A 1086 -28.68 -30.46 -27.40
N GLU A 1087 -27.40 -30.83 -27.54
CA GLU A 1087 -26.99 -32.22 -27.80
C GLU A 1087 -26.94 -33.09 -26.52
N LYS A 1088 -26.67 -32.51 -25.34
CA LYS A 1088 -26.61 -33.29 -24.08
C LYS A 1088 -27.97 -33.71 -23.52
N ALA A 1089 -29.07 -33.11 -23.98
CA ALA A 1089 -30.43 -33.44 -23.50
C ALA A 1089 -31.09 -34.61 -24.25
N THR A 1090 -30.51 -35.10 -25.35
CA THR A 1090 -31.16 -36.09 -26.23
C THR A 1090 -30.51 -37.48 -26.25
N ASN A 1091 -29.28 -37.65 -25.75
CA ASN A 1091 -28.60 -38.96 -25.77
C ASN A 1091 -28.55 -39.63 -24.40
N GLY A 1092 -29.71 -40.12 -23.98
CA GLY A 1092 -29.86 -41.08 -22.89
C GLY A 1092 -30.46 -42.39 -23.37
N THR A 1093 -29.83 -43.10 -24.33
CA THR A 1093 -29.96 -44.57 -24.52
C THR A 1093 -29.08 -45.09 -25.68
N ASN A 1094 -28.32 -46.16 -25.38
CA ASN A 1094 -27.73 -47.18 -26.27
C ASN A 1094 -26.63 -46.81 -27.31
N GLY A 1095 -25.43 -47.39 -27.08
CA GLY A 1095 -24.79 -48.33 -28.02
C GLY A 1095 -24.09 -47.83 -29.28
N THR A 1096 -22.75 -47.89 -29.27
CA THR A 1096 -21.85 -48.28 -30.39
C THR A 1096 -22.30 -48.06 -31.84
N THR A 1097 -21.62 -47.19 -32.61
CA THR A 1097 -20.71 -47.52 -33.74
C THR A 1097 -20.39 -46.28 -34.60
N ASN A 1098 -19.28 -46.39 -35.35
CA ASN A 1098 -18.67 -45.40 -36.23
C ASN A 1098 -19.60 -44.75 -37.27
N GLY A 1099 -19.30 -43.50 -37.62
CA GLY A 1099 -19.85 -42.84 -38.81
C GLY A 1099 -19.14 -41.53 -39.13
N HIS A 1100 -18.23 -41.57 -40.09
CA HIS A 1100 -17.55 -40.44 -40.71
C HIS A 1100 -18.58 -39.46 -41.30
N GLY A 1101 -18.54 -38.19 -40.88
CA GLY A 1101 -19.33 -37.09 -41.43
C GLY A 1101 -18.43 -35.91 -41.73
N THR A 1102 -18.12 -35.74 -43.00
CA THR A 1102 -17.29 -34.70 -43.60
C THR A 1102 -17.88 -33.29 -43.50
N ASN A 1103 -16.99 -32.30 -43.61
CA ASN A 1103 -17.17 -30.87 -43.97
C ASN A 1103 -17.14 -29.89 -42.79
N GLY A 1104 -16.26 -28.89 -42.74
CA GLY A 1104 -15.22 -28.51 -43.68
C GLY A 1104 -14.53 -27.23 -43.19
N GLU A 1105 -13.21 -27.18 -43.33
CA GLU A 1105 -12.49 -25.93 -43.50
C GLU A 1105 -13.06 -25.22 -44.73
N LYS A 1106 -13.98 -24.27 -44.53
CA LYS A 1106 -14.27 -23.26 -45.55
C LYS A 1106 -13.28 -22.13 -45.39
N LYS A 1107 -12.50 -21.90 -46.44
CA LYS A 1107 -11.74 -20.67 -46.65
C LYS A 1107 -12.68 -19.47 -46.46
N GLU A 1108 -12.47 -18.67 -45.41
CA GLU A 1108 -13.10 -17.35 -45.27
C GLU A 1108 -12.46 -16.40 -46.30
N GLY A 1109 -12.98 -16.46 -47.52
CA GLY A 1109 -12.75 -15.48 -48.59
C GLY A 1109 -14.06 -15.32 -49.33
N GLU A 1110 -14.63 -14.11 -49.29
CA GLU A 1110 -15.82 -13.65 -50.03
C GLU A 1110 -17.24 -13.90 -49.46
N GLU A 1111 -17.43 -14.02 -48.14
CA GLU A 1111 -18.75 -13.79 -47.51
C GLU A 1111 -18.69 -12.54 -46.60
N GLY A 1112 -19.61 -11.58 -46.78
CA GLY A 1112 -19.62 -10.30 -46.07
C GLY A 1112 -19.80 -10.43 -44.54
N SER A 1113 -19.27 -9.48 -43.78
CA SER A 1113 -19.33 -9.47 -42.30
C SER A 1113 -20.79 -9.39 -41.80
N LEU A 1114 -21.18 -10.26 -40.87
CA LEU A 1114 -22.52 -10.29 -40.26
C LEU A 1114 -22.68 -9.29 -39.09
N GLY A 1115 -21.57 -8.72 -38.62
CA GLY A 1115 -21.53 -7.85 -37.44
C GLY A 1115 -21.88 -8.56 -36.13
N ALA A 1116 -22.34 -7.79 -35.14
CA ALA A 1116 -22.75 -8.27 -33.82
C ALA A 1116 -24.15 -8.89 -33.88
N ALA A 1117 -24.31 -10.11 -33.36
CA ALA A 1117 -25.63 -10.70 -33.09
C ALA A 1117 -26.24 -10.17 -31.79
N GLN A 1118 -25.42 -10.04 -30.75
CA GLN A 1118 -25.88 -9.73 -29.40
C GLN A 1118 -25.12 -8.52 -28.83
N CYS A 1119 -25.84 -7.70 -28.05
CA CYS A 1119 -25.27 -6.71 -27.14
C CYS A 1119 -25.87 -6.91 -25.76
N ILE A 1120 -25.09 -7.43 -24.81
CA ILE A 1120 -25.52 -7.71 -23.44
C ILE A 1120 -25.00 -6.61 -22.52
N TRP A 1121 -25.89 -5.79 -21.94
CA TRP A 1121 -25.51 -4.70 -21.03
C TRP A 1121 -25.80 -5.07 -19.57
N LEU A 1122 -24.72 -5.25 -18.80
CA LEU A 1122 -24.71 -5.55 -17.38
C LEU A 1122 -24.28 -4.33 -16.55
N ALA A 1123 -24.77 -4.26 -15.32
CA ALA A 1123 -24.29 -3.34 -14.29
C ALA A 1123 -24.19 -4.06 -12.94
N ARG A 1124 -23.61 -3.42 -11.92
CA ARG A 1124 -23.33 -4.05 -10.61
C ARG A 1124 -22.43 -5.29 -10.71
N VAL A 1125 -21.69 -5.42 -11.80
CA VAL A 1125 -20.72 -6.49 -12.01
C VAL A 1125 -19.61 -6.33 -10.98
N ARG A 1126 -19.24 -7.41 -10.32
CA ARG A 1126 -18.12 -7.44 -9.39
C ARG A 1126 -16.99 -8.28 -10.00
N PRO A 1127 -15.74 -8.14 -9.52
CA PRO A 1127 -14.63 -8.94 -10.02
C PRO A 1127 -14.86 -10.46 -9.92
N GLU A 1128 -15.64 -10.91 -8.93
CA GLU A 1128 -15.98 -12.32 -8.73
C GLU A 1128 -16.94 -12.86 -9.82
N ASP A 1129 -17.71 -11.97 -10.46
CA ASP A 1129 -18.61 -12.33 -11.55
C ASP A 1129 -17.88 -12.51 -12.90
N CYS A 1130 -16.62 -12.04 -13.02
CA CYS A 1130 -15.88 -12.02 -14.28
C CYS A 1130 -15.64 -13.42 -14.87
N GLU A 1131 -15.43 -14.44 -14.05
CA GLU A 1131 -15.26 -15.82 -14.51
C GLU A 1131 -16.51 -16.33 -15.22
N ASN A 1132 -17.67 -16.18 -14.56
CA ASN A 1132 -18.97 -16.56 -15.09
C ASN A 1132 -19.37 -15.73 -16.31
N LEU A 1133 -19.04 -14.43 -16.30
CA LEU A 1133 -19.23 -13.55 -17.45
C LEU A 1133 -18.42 -14.04 -18.66
N VAL A 1134 -17.19 -14.50 -18.48
CA VAL A 1134 -16.39 -15.05 -19.58
C VAL A 1134 -16.97 -16.41 -20.04
N LYS A 1135 -17.13 -17.37 -19.12
CA LYS A 1135 -17.57 -18.74 -19.41
C LYS A 1135 -18.95 -18.80 -20.08
N TYR A 1136 -19.92 -18.02 -19.62
CA TYR A 1136 -21.30 -18.12 -20.07
C TYR A 1136 -21.72 -16.95 -20.96
N THR A 1137 -21.37 -15.72 -20.60
CA THR A 1137 -21.82 -14.53 -21.35
C THR A 1137 -20.98 -14.29 -22.60
N VAL A 1138 -19.65 -14.30 -22.51
CA VAL A 1138 -18.76 -14.04 -23.66
C VAL A 1138 -18.65 -15.26 -24.58
N LEU A 1139 -18.50 -16.46 -24.01
CA LEU A 1139 -18.31 -17.67 -24.83
C LEU A 1139 -19.61 -18.25 -25.37
N ARG A 1140 -20.71 -18.26 -24.58
CA ARG A 1140 -21.96 -18.97 -24.91
C ARG A 1140 -23.20 -18.07 -25.10
N GLY A 1141 -23.09 -16.76 -24.89
CA GLY A 1141 -24.21 -15.82 -25.03
C GLY A 1141 -25.31 -15.93 -23.97
N LYS A 1142 -25.04 -16.60 -22.85
CA LYS A 1142 -25.98 -16.79 -21.74
C LYS A 1142 -25.75 -15.79 -20.60
N VAL A 1143 -26.78 -15.52 -19.81
CA VAL A 1143 -26.72 -14.63 -18.63
C VAL A 1143 -26.90 -15.40 -17.33
N VAL A 1144 -26.01 -15.16 -16.35
CA VAL A 1144 -25.99 -15.91 -15.07
C VAL A 1144 -26.93 -15.31 -14.03
N LYS A 1145 -26.82 -14.01 -13.76
CA LYS A 1145 -27.60 -13.28 -12.73
C LYS A 1145 -28.48 -12.19 -13.33
N PRO A 1146 -29.43 -12.54 -14.22
CA PRO A 1146 -30.16 -11.53 -14.98
C PRO A 1146 -31.05 -10.63 -14.10
N GLU A 1147 -31.57 -11.15 -12.99
CA GLU A 1147 -32.42 -10.41 -12.04
C GLU A 1147 -31.69 -9.24 -11.35
N SER A 1148 -30.38 -9.39 -11.10
CA SER A 1148 -29.61 -8.41 -10.32
C SER A 1148 -28.69 -7.55 -11.17
N GLN A 1149 -28.15 -8.09 -12.27
CA GLN A 1149 -27.11 -7.47 -13.09
C GLN A 1149 -27.55 -7.05 -14.49
N LEU A 1150 -28.61 -7.65 -15.06
CA LEU A 1150 -29.02 -7.30 -16.42
C LEU A 1150 -29.70 -5.93 -16.43
N ARG A 1151 -29.13 -5.04 -17.24
CA ARG A 1151 -29.67 -3.71 -17.45
C ARG A 1151 -30.50 -3.63 -18.73
N GLY A 1152 -30.00 -4.28 -19.78
CA GLY A 1152 -30.70 -4.40 -21.06
C GLY A 1152 -29.80 -4.93 -22.18
N GLY A 1153 -30.26 -4.86 -23.42
CA GLY A 1153 -29.54 -5.37 -24.57
C GLY A 1153 -30.42 -5.54 -25.81
N PHE A 1154 -29.80 -6.08 -26.86
CA PHE A 1154 -30.50 -6.62 -28.02
C PHE A 1154 -29.93 -7.97 -28.43
N ASP A 1155 -30.77 -8.79 -29.03
CA ASP A 1155 -30.43 -10.02 -29.74
C ASP A 1155 -31.07 -9.98 -31.15
N ARG A 1156 -30.23 -9.73 -32.16
CA ARG A 1156 -30.66 -9.65 -33.58
C ARG A 1156 -31.05 -11.01 -34.16
N GLY A 1157 -30.55 -12.11 -33.61
CA GLY A 1157 -30.92 -13.46 -34.04
C GLY A 1157 -32.33 -13.83 -33.59
N ARG A 1158 -32.75 -13.33 -32.42
CA ARG A 1158 -34.10 -13.55 -31.86
C ARG A 1158 -35.07 -12.39 -32.13
N GLY A 1159 -34.59 -11.26 -32.66
CA GLY A 1159 -35.40 -10.09 -32.96
C GLY A 1159 -35.92 -9.33 -31.73
N VAL A 1160 -35.22 -9.43 -30.60
CA VAL A 1160 -35.66 -8.85 -29.31
C VAL A 1160 -34.69 -7.77 -28.80
N MET A 1161 -35.22 -6.71 -28.18
CA MET A 1161 -34.46 -5.65 -27.52
C MET A 1161 -35.20 -5.11 -26.30
N SER A 1162 -34.50 -4.48 -25.36
CA SER A 1162 -35.01 -4.20 -24.02
C SER A 1162 -35.19 -2.72 -23.66
N TRP A 1163 -35.19 -1.80 -24.63
CA TRP A 1163 -35.27 -0.35 -24.38
C TRP A 1163 -36.21 0.37 -25.34
#